data_AF-A0A2T3NN61-F1
#
_entry.id   AF-A0A2T3NN61-F1
#
_cell.length_a   1.000
_cell.length_b   1.000
_cell.length_c   1.000
_cell.angle_alpha   90.00
_cell.angle_beta   90.00
_cell.angle_gamma   90.00
#
_symmetry.space_group_name_H-M   'P 1'
#
loop_
_entity.id
_entity.type
_entity.pdbx_description
1 polymer ?
#
loop_
_entity_poly.entity_id
_entity_poly.type
_entity_poly.pdbx_seq_one_letter_code
_entity_poly.pdbx_strand_id
1 'polypeptide(L)'
;MVPSSRISIPKKLWRPFLIFCLVLLTMQNAIASNKIGEGIQLVQQGQLAAAQKRLASAKQPYKGEALFLAARIAEQEQNWNQAMSYYRQYLSEDPFSVHRLEARAAFALLRGYRSDPLLADFLYLVQLRDQYALTQMQQTSARLYASNPSQPLAIRGQLLVAHSLLELAQQPQQALQLYLTTADATKEMKADWYIQAMFGAVFSALRSNQNTLAIDLFEQLQAKLDSRWASQNSLLARSWQQRVDAMAFMLKLNQDAPPNTTSPFLWGVGARLLLDSPVGSGQNFTPIWNTLEQHGLNVKSVTLWITQDSDWHWLRADLLRGAHAKGYIPMISYWYFGDKISPEYVQANRERYLNEIENKLIPLLQDLPQAYLILEPEFNKNGIESWDGWDPLMLEVMALIRKGAPQVKIGLGLGDWDQPGSTPSYASAYNSIEASDFVASMLMLSSYTERAHSAPDWSGWVRALRLGERLQKRFNKPWMLAYLSIASQPNWEAQQANELEKLHFYLPLLRQLGLFALNWFSFTDEPLQQGWFADAEQSFGLLNAEYNPKPALDVYKRLIEQHELDSSIPNVIRFDVTTASSSVLQSLKIDLALTHWAQWKIVISQGSNHWSSKGAGESATLDWHGQMLPTWATSGTVLVNLVLNGQATKQRQIAWQGAFNNDLAINENIVLSTWQTWQRETIEQLNAQQLGKTNSGSLELVFTGLNPTQLSGLYIGLVDSQGYLQTLSSTGYAYENGSDTAFTIPLSDFNNDWVKYDNGVPVWREQPSEPISIVVQNTNQQPTAFKVSRVRTLLPNLTAQPIIFR
;
A
#
# COMPACT_ATOMS: atom_id res chain seq x y z
N MET A 1 15.16 -36.69 62.97
CA MET A 1 14.96 -35.24 63.19
C MET A 1 16.04 -34.48 62.43
N VAL A 2 15.74 -34.06 61.20
CA VAL A 2 16.32 -32.95 60.41
C VAL A 2 15.26 -32.64 59.34
N PRO A 3 14.78 -31.39 59.13
CA PRO A 3 13.78 -31.11 58.11
C PRO A 3 14.42 -30.79 56.76
N SER A 4 13.96 -31.45 55.68
CA SER A 4 14.32 -31.10 54.31
C SER A 4 13.52 -29.89 53.84
N SER A 5 14.19 -28.75 53.65
CA SER A 5 13.62 -27.58 52.99
C SER A 5 13.53 -27.82 51.48
N ARG A 6 12.30 -27.93 50.96
CA ARG A 6 12.04 -27.82 49.51
C ARG A 6 12.05 -26.34 49.15
N ILE A 7 13.07 -25.91 48.41
CA ILE A 7 13.12 -24.61 47.76
C ILE A 7 12.11 -24.63 46.60
N SER A 8 10.99 -23.91 46.75
CA SER A 8 10.07 -23.63 45.65
C SER A 8 10.64 -22.49 44.81
N ILE A 9 11.14 -22.79 43.62
CA ILE A 9 11.52 -21.76 42.64
C ILE A 9 10.22 -21.28 41.94
N PRO A 10 9.92 -19.97 41.92
CA PRO A 10 8.68 -19.46 41.36
C PRO A 10 8.61 -19.62 39.84
N LYS A 11 7.49 -20.17 39.36
CA LYS A 11 7.15 -20.39 37.93
C LYS A 11 7.11 -19.11 37.05
N LYS A 12 7.34 -17.91 37.61
CA LYS A 12 7.27 -16.63 36.88
C LYS A 12 8.54 -16.30 36.07
N LEU A 13 9.66 -17.01 36.25
CA LEU A 13 10.91 -16.76 35.51
C LEU A 13 11.07 -17.57 34.21
N TRP A 14 10.18 -18.54 33.93
CA TRP A 14 10.34 -19.43 32.77
C TRP A 14 9.73 -18.91 31.46
N ARG A 15 8.69 -18.07 31.51
CA ARG A 15 8.06 -17.51 30.30
C ARG A 15 8.96 -16.56 29.50
N PRO A 16 9.69 -15.60 30.10
CA PRO A 16 10.58 -14.73 29.32
C PRO A 16 11.77 -15.49 28.72
N PHE A 17 12.27 -16.53 29.38
CA PHE A 17 13.38 -17.35 28.86
C PHE A 17 12.96 -18.23 27.67
N LEU A 18 11.75 -18.80 27.71
CA LEU A 18 11.20 -19.56 26.58
C LEU A 18 10.89 -18.68 25.37
N ILE A 19 10.40 -17.45 25.59
CA ILE A 19 10.20 -16.46 24.52
C ILE A 19 11.56 -16.05 23.91
N PHE A 20 12.57 -15.81 24.74
CA PHE A 20 13.92 -15.46 24.26
C PHE A 20 14.57 -16.60 23.45
N CYS A 21 14.43 -17.86 23.89
CA CYS A 21 14.88 -19.02 23.12
C CYS A 21 14.10 -19.21 21.80
N LEU A 22 12.78 -18.94 21.79
CA LEU A 22 11.98 -19.00 20.56
C LEU A 22 12.43 -17.92 19.55
N VAL A 23 12.68 -16.69 20.03
CA VAL A 23 13.17 -15.57 19.20
C VAL A 23 14.57 -15.85 18.63
N LEU A 24 15.47 -16.45 19.42
CA LEU A 24 16.79 -16.86 18.94
C LEU A 24 16.71 -17.98 17.89
N LEU A 25 15.79 -18.95 18.06
CA LEU A 25 15.55 -20.02 17.09
C LEU A 25 14.95 -19.48 15.78
N THR A 26 14.01 -18.53 15.84
CA THR A 26 13.47 -17.87 14.64
C THR A 26 14.51 -16.99 13.96
N MET A 27 15.38 -16.29 14.72
CA MET A 27 16.48 -15.52 14.16
C MET A 27 17.54 -16.39 13.49
N GLN A 28 17.93 -17.52 14.08
CA GLN A 28 18.89 -18.44 13.45
C GLN A 28 18.33 -19.04 12.16
N ASN A 29 17.04 -19.41 12.13
CA ASN A 29 16.38 -19.88 10.92
C ASN A 29 16.26 -18.77 9.86
N ALA A 30 15.97 -17.54 10.26
CA ALA A 30 15.96 -16.38 9.36
C ALA A 30 17.35 -16.14 8.74
N ILE A 31 18.42 -16.19 9.54
CA ILE A 31 19.81 -16.02 9.06
C ILE A 31 20.21 -17.13 8.09
N ALA A 32 19.84 -18.39 8.35
CA ALA A 32 20.13 -19.51 7.45
C ALA A 32 19.33 -19.41 6.14
N SER A 33 18.06 -19.01 6.20
CA SER A 33 17.22 -18.78 5.02
C SER A 33 17.79 -17.66 4.14
N ASN A 34 18.32 -16.60 4.75
CA ASN A 34 18.92 -15.48 4.04
C ASN A 34 20.12 -15.92 3.19
N LYS A 35 20.99 -16.82 3.70
CA LYS A 35 22.13 -17.33 2.93
C LYS A 35 21.73 -18.08 1.67
N ILE A 36 20.62 -18.82 1.69
CA ILE A 36 20.14 -19.58 0.53
C ILE A 36 19.49 -18.64 -0.49
N GLY A 37 18.67 -17.68 -0.04
CA GLY A 37 18.16 -16.59 -0.88
C GLY A 37 19.29 -15.85 -1.60
N GLU A 38 20.30 -15.41 -0.84
CA GLU A 38 21.52 -14.80 -1.41
C GLU A 38 22.19 -15.72 -2.43
N GLY A 39 22.29 -17.03 -2.16
CA GLY A 39 22.79 -18.02 -3.10
C GLY A 39 22.02 -18.05 -4.42
N ILE A 40 20.69 -17.96 -4.37
CA ILE A 40 19.82 -17.91 -5.55
C ILE A 40 20.10 -16.64 -6.35
N GLN A 41 20.15 -15.47 -5.69
CA GLN A 41 20.51 -14.21 -6.34
C GLN A 41 21.90 -14.28 -7.02
N LEU A 42 22.88 -14.88 -6.35
CA LEU A 42 24.25 -15.03 -6.89
C LEU A 42 24.27 -15.88 -8.16
N VAL A 43 23.48 -16.96 -8.25
CA VAL A 43 23.37 -17.73 -9.50
C VAL A 43 22.82 -16.86 -10.62
N GLN A 44 21.79 -16.05 -10.34
CA GLN A 44 21.18 -15.16 -11.33
C GLN A 44 22.14 -14.08 -11.82
N GLN A 45 23.04 -13.64 -10.95
CA GLN A 45 24.13 -12.71 -11.27
C GLN A 45 25.31 -13.37 -12.01
N GLY A 46 25.26 -14.69 -12.26
CA GLY A 46 26.36 -15.45 -12.87
C GLY A 46 27.53 -15.74 -11.93
N GLN A 47 27.37 -15.56 -10.61
CA GLN A 47 28.40 -15.77 -9.59
C GLN A 47 28.37 -17.20 -9.02
N LEU A 48 28.55 -18.19 -9.90
CA LEU A 48 28.37 -19.61 -9.58
C LEU A 48 29.20 -20.09 -8.38
N ALA A 49 30.47 -19.71 -8.29
CA ALA A 49 31.35 -20.13 -7.20
C ALA A 49 30.89 -19.59 -5.83
N ALA A 50 30.37 -18.36 -5.79
CA ALA A 50 29.82 -17.78 -4.57
C ALA A 50 28.52 -18.49 -4.17
N ALA A 51 27.65 -18.77 -5.14
CA ALA A 51 26.42 -19.54 -4.92
C ALA A 51 26.70 -20.96 -4.38
N GLN A 52 27.68 -21.67 -4.93
CA GLN A 52 28.12 -22.98 -4.42
C GLN A 52 28.58 -22.90 -2.96
N LYS A 53 29.33 -21.84 -2.60
CA LYS A 53 29.74 -21.62 -1.20
C LYS A 53 28.54 -21.38 -0.27
N ARG A 54 27.50 -20.70 -0.74
CA ARG A 54 26.24 -20.54 0.00
C ARG A 54 25.52 -21.88 0.17
N LEU A 55 25.39 -22.67 -0.89
CA LEU A 55 24.78 -24.00 -0.85
C LEU A 55 25.56 -24.98 0.05
N ALA A 56 26.88 -24.90 0.10
CA ALA A 56 27.72 -25.74 0.96
C ALA A 56 27.44 -25.55 2.45
N SER A 57 26.80 -24.44 2.84
CA SER A 57 26.34 -24.21 4.22
C SER A 57 25.00 -24.88 4.54
N ALA A 58 24.26 -25.36 3.53
CA ALA A 58 23.01 -26.09 3.73
C ALA A 58 23.28 -27.56 4.13
N LYS A 59 22.45 -28.08 5.04
CA LYS A 59 22.51 -29.47 5.48
C LYS A 59 22.02 -30.40 4.36
N GLN A 60 22.77 -31.46 4.07
CA GLN A 60 22.33 -32.54 3.19
C GLN A 60 21.50 -33.61 3.94
N PRO A 61 20.53 -34.28 3.27
CA PRO A 61 20.06 -34.00 1.92
C PRO A 61 19.35 -32.64 1.83
N TYR A 62 19.55 -31.92 0.72
CA TYR A 62 18.92 -30.61 0.52
C TYR A 62 17.39 -30.71 0.53
N LYS A 63 16.74 -29.65 1.02
CA LYS A 63 15.28 -29.48 1.07
C LYS A 63 14.90 -28.03 0.78
N GLY A 64 13.66 -27.79 0.37
CA GLY A 64 13.11 -26.46 0.12
C GLY A 64 13.99 -25.65 -0.82
N GLU A 65 14.20 -24.37 -0.48
CA GLU A 65 14.99 -23.44 -1.30
C GLU A 65 16.44 -23.89 -1.58
N ALA A 66 17.03 -24.75 -0.73
CA ALA A 66 18.36 -25.31 -1.01
C ALA A 66 18.33 -26.30 -2.18
N LEU A 67 17.23 -27.03 -2.40
CA LEU A 67 17.06 -27.86 -3.61
C LEU A 67 16.93 -27.01 -4.86
N PHE A 68 16.18 -25.90 -4.77
CA PHE A 68 16.05 -24.98 -5.88
C PHE A 68 17.42 -24.38 -6.26
N LEU A 69 18.18 -23.88 -5.27
CA LEU A 69 19.55 -23.41 -5.48
C LEU A 69 20.45 -24.49 -6.09
N ALA A 70 20.41 -25.72 -5.58
CA ALA A 70 21.17 -26.84 -6.13
C ALA A 70 20.79 -27.15 -7.59
N ALA A 71 19.50 -27.04 -7.94
CA ALA A 71 19.02 -27.21 -9.32
C ALA A 71 19.57 -26.11 -10.24
N ARG A 72 19.54 -24.83 -9.80
CA ARG A 72 20.07 -23.70 -10.56
C ARG A 72 21.59 -23.82 -10.76
N ILE A 73 22.34 -24.25 -9.76
CA ILE A 73 23.78 -24.51 -9.86
C ILE A 73 24.05 -25.61 -10.88
N ALA A 74 23.37 -26.76 -10.77
CA ALA A 74 23.55 -27.88 -11.70
C ALA A 74 23.16 -27.50 -13.15
N GLU A 75 22.18 -26.62 -13.33
CA GLU A 75 21.81 -26.07 -14.65
C GLU A 75 22.95 -25.21 -15.23
N GLN A 76 23.53 -24.31 -14.45
CA GLN A 76 24.67 -23.49 -14.90
C GLN A 76 25.92 -24.33 -15.20
N GLU A 77 26.11 -25.45 -14.50
CA GLU A 77 27.16 -26.44 -14.76
C GLU A 77 26.87 -27.36 -15.95
N GLN A 78 25.72 -27.18 -16.61
CA GLN A 78 25.26 -28.02 -17.72
C GLN A 78 25.01 -29.49 -17.35
N ASN A 79 24.79 -29.78 -16.07
CA ASN A 79 24.43 -31.10 -15.58
C ASN A 79 22.91 -31.29 -15.60
N TRP A 80 22.35 -31.42 -16.82
CA TRP A 80 20.90 -31.40 -17.07
C TRP A 80 20.12 -32.47 -16.30
N ASN A 81 20.68 -33.66 -16.17
CA ASN A 81 20.02 -34.76 -15.46
C ASN A 81 19.93 -34.47 -13.96
N GLN A 82 21.01 -33.93 -13.38
CA GLN A 82 21.05 -33.56 -11.97
C GLN A 82 20.12 -32.36 -11.69
N ALA A 83 20.16 -31.32 -12.53
CA ALA A 83 19.27 -30.16 -12.42
C ALA A 83 17.79 -30.59 -12.49
N MET A 84 17.43 -31.42 -13.47
CA MET A 84 16.08 -31.95 -13.62
C MET A 84 15.65 -32.81 -12.41
N SER A 85 16.57 -33.58 -11.82
CA SER A 85 16.31 -34.36 -10.60
C SER A 85 16.01 -33.45 -9.41
N TYR A 86 16.82 -32.42 -9.19
CA TYR A 86 16.63 -31.47 -8.10
C TYR A 86 15.34 -30.65 -8.26
N TYR A 87 15.03 -30.16 -9.47
CA TYR A 87 13.75 -29.48 -9.71
C TYR A 87 12.55 -30.41 -9.46
N ARG A 88 12.62 -31.67 -9.91
CA ARG A 88 11.54 -32.64 -9.64
C ARG A 88 11.33 -32.83 -8.14
N GLN A 89 12.42 -32.98 -7.39
CA GLN A 89 12.35 -33.14 -5.94
C GLN A 89 11.77 -31.89 -5.27
N TYR A 90 12.27 -30.70 -5.62
CA TYR A 90 11.75 -29.43 -5.12
C TYR A 90 10.25 -29.28 -5.41
N LEU A 91 9.80 -29.56 -6.63
CA LEU A 91 8.38 -29.49 -7.01
C LEU A 91 7.51 -30.52 -6.28
N SER A 92 8.08 -31.66 -5.88
CA SER A 92 7.37 -32.68 -5.09
C SER A 92 7.20 -32.31 -3.61
N GLU A 93 7.99 -31.36 -3.11
CA GLU A 93 7.86 -30.84 -1.74
C GLU A 93 6.75 -29.78 -1.61
N ASP A 94 6.13 -29.39 -2.72
CA ASP A 94 5.06 -28.37 -2.79
C ASP A 94 5.37 -27.05 -2.05
N PRO A 95 6.52 -26.41 -2.31
CA PRO A 95 6.95 -25.23 -1.57
C PRO A 95 6.03 -24.03 -1.83
N PHE A 96 5.70 -23.28 -0.78
CA PHE A 96 5.02 -22.00 -0.87
C PHE A 96 6.05 -20.89 -1.13
N SER A 97 6.45 -20.75 -2.39
CA SER A 97 7.50 -19.83 -2.84
C SER A 97 7.34 -19.51 -4.31
N VAL A 98 7.63 -18.26 -4.70
CA VAL A 98 7.66 -17.82 -6.10
C VAL A 98 8.60 -18.68 -6.97
N HIS A 99 9.67 -19.22 -6.40
CA HIS A 99 10.63 -20.07 -7.11
C HIS A 99 10.01 -21.38 -7.63
N ARG A 100 8.85 -21.79 -7.12
CA ARG A 100 8.05 -22.89 -7.69
C ARG A 100 7.65 -22.64 -9.13
N LEU A 101 7.32 -21.40 -9.49
CA LEU A 101 6.96 -21.04 -10.87
C LEU A 101 8.18 -21.18 -11.80
N GLU A 102 9.32 -20.65 -11.38
CA GLU A 102 10.59 -20.77 -12.11
C GLU A 102 11.02 -22.23 -12.25
N ALA A 103 10.94 -23.02 -11.18
CA ALA A 103 11.27 -24.44 -11.18
C ALA A 103 10.37 -25.24 -12.15
N ARG A 104 9.07 -24.93 -12.24
CA ARG A 104 8.15 -25.55 -13.21
C ARG A 104 8.57 -25.24 -14.65
N ALA A 105 8.89 -23.98 -14.93
CA ALA A 105 9.33 -23.54 -16.26
C ALA A 105 10.66 -24.20 -16.65
N ALA A 106 11.65 -24.19 -15.77
CA ALA A 106 12.95 -24.81 -15.98
C ALA A 106 12.85 -26.34 -16.13
N PHE A 107 12.07 -27.02 -15.29
CA PHE A 107 11.82 -28.45 -15.40
C PHE A 107 11.16 -28.81 -16.74
N ALA A 108 10.17 -28.04 -17.19
CA ALA A 108 9.50 -28.26 -18.47
C ALA A 108 10.47 -28.07 -19.66
N LEU A 109 11.34 -27.05 -19.60
CA LEU A 109 12.39 -26.81 -20.59
C LEU A 109 13.37 -27.99 -20.64
N LEU A 110 13.95 -28.40 -19.51
CA LEU A 110 14.88 -29.53 -19.45
C LEU A 110 14.23 -30.84 -19.89
N ARG A 111 12.96 -31.07 -19.53
CA ARG A 111 12.23 -32.26 -19.96
C ARG A 111 12.11 -32.34 -21.49
N GLY A 112 11.85 -31.21 -22.14
CA GLY A 112 11.70 -31.13 -23.59
C GLY A 112 13.02 -31.09 -24.37
N TYR A 113 14.07 -30.50 -23.79
CA TYR A 113 15.26 -30.09 -24.54
C TYR A 113 16.61 -30.50 -23.93
N ARG A 114 16.69 -31.31 -22.88
CA ARG A 114 17.99 -31.74 -22.29
C ARG A 114 18.96 -32.44 -23.24
N SER A 115 18.45 -32.94 -24.37
CA SER A 115 19.26 -33.60 -25.42
C SER A 115 19.46 -32.71 -26.65
N ASP A 116 18.91 -31.49 -26.65
CA ASP A 116 19.09 -30.52 -27.73
C ASP A 116 20.46 -29.83 -27.56
N PRO A 117 21.33 -29.83 -28.59
CA PRO A 117 22.65 -29.20 -28.50
C PRO A 117 22.59 -27.69 -28.25
N LEU A 118 21.46 -27.03 -28.55
CA LEU A 118 21.29 -25.59 -28.38
C LEU A 118 20.77 -25.19 -26.99
N LEU A 119 20.56 -26.14 -26.07
CA LEU A 119 20.02 -25.84 -24.74
C LEU A 119 20.92 -24.88 -23.95
N ALA A 120 22.23 -25.10 -23.97
CA ALA A 120 23.17 -24.21 -23.29
C ALA A 120 23.13 -22.78 -23.86
N ASP A 121 23.09 -22.64 -25.19
CA ASP A 121 23.00 -21.34 -25.86
C ASP A 121 21.69 -20.62 -25.53
N PHE A 122 20.56 -21.34 -25.50
CA PHE A 122 19.27 -20.77 -25.13
C PHE A 122 19.24 -20.34 -23.66
N LEU A 123 19.78 -21.15 -22.73
CA LEU A 123 19.89 -20.76 -21.32
C LEU A 123 20.80 -19.55 -21.12
N TYR A 124 21.85 -19.42 -21.94
CA TYR A 124 22.68 -18.23 -21.97
C TYR A 124 21.90 -16.98 -22.44
N LEU A 125 21.00 -17.10 -23.43
CA LEU A 125 20.08 -16.01 -23.80
C LEU A 125 19.17 -15.60 -22.64
N VAL A 126 18.66 -16.56 -21.87
CA VAL A 126 17.85 -16.29 -20.67
C VAL A 126 18.69 -15.53 -19.62
N GLN A 127 19.95 -15.93 -19.41
CA GLN A 127 20.86 -15.22 -18.52
C GLN A 127 21.13 -13.78 -18.99
N LEU A 128 21.37 -13.57 -20.29
CA LEU A 128 21.59 -12.23 -20.86
C LEU A 128 20.36 -11.33 -20.69
N ARG A 129 19.14 -11.89 -20.84
CA ARG A 129 17.89 -11.17 -20.54
C ARG A 129 17.87 -10.71 -19.07
N ASP A 130 18.15 -11.62 -18.14
CA ASP A 130 18.09 -11.35 -16.71
C ASP A 130 19.15 -10.32 -16.27
N GLN A 131 20.27 -10.24 -16.98
CA GLN A 131 21.33 -9.23 -16.80
C GLN A 131 21.06 -7.92 -17.56
N TYR A 132 19.91 -7.79 -18.23
CA TYR A 132 19.57 -6.65 -19.10
C TYR A 132 20.61 -6.40 -20.21
N ALA A 133 21.30 -7.44 -20.67
CA ALA A 133 22.34 -7.40 -21.70
C ALA A 133 21.77 -7.53 -23.13
N LEU A 134 20.84 -6.63 -23.48
CA LEU A 134 20.00 -6.73 -24.68
C LEU A 134 20.80 -6.80 -25.99
N THR A 135 21.87 -6.02 -26.13
CA THR A 135 22.70 -6.02 -27.35
C THR A 135 23.37 -7.38 -27.56
N GLN A 136 23.97 -7.95 -26.52
CA GLN A 136 24.60 -9.27 -26.56
C GLN A 136 23.55 -10.36 -26.81
N MET A 137 22.37 -10.22 -26.23
CA MET A 137 21.24 -11.13 -26.42
C MET A 137 20.78 -11.16 -27.89
N GLN A 138 20.61 -9.99 -28.51
CA GLN A 138 20.27 -9.86 -29.93
C GLN A 138 21.34 -10.52 -30.82
N GLN A 139 22.62 -10.23 -30.59
CA GLN A 139 23.74 -10.79 -31.36
C GLN A 139 23.81 -12.33 -31.24
N THR A 140 23.67 -12.85 -30.02
CA THR A 140 23.72 -14.29 -29.74
C THR A 140 22.53 -15.00 -30.38
N SER A 141 21.32 -14.45 -30.24
CA SER A 141 20.10 -15.03 -30.83
C SER A 141 20.16 -15.01 -32.35
N ALA A 142 20.64 -13.91 -32.96
CA ALA A 142 20.79 -13.80 -34.41
C ALA A 142 21.76 -14.86 -34.96
N ARG A 143 22.90 -15.09 -34.28
CA ARG A 143 23.86 -16.14 -34.65
C ARG A 143 23.26 -17.54 -34.53
N LEU A 144 22.58 -17.81 -33.41
CA LEU A 144 21.91 -19.08 -33.14
C LEU A 144 20.89 -19.40 -34.23
N TYR A 145 20.05 -18.42 -34.57
CA TYR A 145 19.01 -18.54 -35.59
C TYR A 145 19.54 -18.66 -37.00
N ALA A 146 20.57 -17.87 -37.37
CA ALA A 146 21.20 -17.98 -38.68
C ALA A 146 21.81 -19.37 -38.92
N SER A 147 22.35 -19.99 -37.87
CA SER A 147 22.99 -21.31 -37.96
C SER A 147 21.96 -22.46 -37.90
N ASN A 148 20.81 -22.25 -37.25
CA ASN A 148 19.83 -23.30 -36.95
C ASN A 148 18.36 -22.81 -37.08
N PRO A 149 17.93 -22.28 -38.24
CA PRO A 149 16.67 -21.54 -38.36
C PRO A 149 15.40 -22.38 -38.11
N SER A 150 15.49 -23.71 -38.25
CA SER A 150 14.38 -24.63 -38.01
C SER A 150 14.39 -25.27 -36.62
N GLN A 151 15.45 -25.08 -35.82
CA GLN A 151 15.54 -25.68 -34.49
C GLN A 151 14.65 -24.94 -33.48
N PRO A 152 13.85 -25.65 -32.65
CA PRO A 152 12.93 -25.01 -31.72
C PRO A 152 13.56 -23.98 -30.77
N LEU A 153 14.74 -24.28 -30.23
CA LEU A 153 15.43 -23.38 -29.30
C LEU A 153 15.98 -22.12 -29.98
N ALA A 154 16.33 -22.19 -31.27
CA ALA A 154 16.75 -21.02 -32.02
C ALA A 154 15.55 -20.08 -32.29
N ILE A 155 14.39 -20.63 -32.64
CA ILE A 155 13.13 -19.87 -32.80
C ILE A 155 12.71 -19.25 -31.45
N ARG A 156 12.75 -20.03 -30.36
CA ARG A 156 12.48 -19.51 -29.01
C ARG A 156 13.44 -18.40 -28.61
N GLY A 157 14.71 -18.46 -29.02
CA GLY A 157 15.66 -17.36 -28.84
C GLY A 157 15.19 -16.06 -29.49
N GLN A 158 14.73 -16.13 -30.74
CA GLN A 158 14.18 -14.96 -31.46
C GLN A 158 12.94 -14.39 -30.76
N LEU A 159 12.00 -15.26 -30.35
CA LEU A 159 10.81 -14.84 -29.61
C LEU A 159 11.16 -14.22 -28.26
N LEU A 160 12.15 -14.76 -27.54
CA LEU A 160 12.63 -14.21 -26.28
C LEU A 160 13.25 -12.82 -26.49
N VAL A 161 14.05 -12.62 -27.55
CA VAL A 161 14.57 -11.27 -27.89
C VAL A 161 13.44 -10.31 -28.23
N ALA A 162 12.46 -10.73 -29.04
CA ALA A 162 11.32 -9.88 -29.40
C ALA A 162 10.51 -9.47 -28.16
N HIS A 163 10.29 -10.41 -27.23
CA HIS A 163 9.66 -10.13 -25.95
C HIS A 163 10.50 -9.18 -25.09
N SER A 164 11.80 -9.39 -24.97
CA SER A 164 12.70 -8.48 -24.23
C SER A 164 12.72 -7.07 -24.83
N LEU A 165 12.68 -6.94 -26.16
CA LEU A 165 12.57 -5.63 -26.81
C LEU A 165 11.26 -4.94 -26.45
N LEU A 166 10.16 -5.68 -26.39
CA LEU A 166 8.86 -5.14 -26.03
C LEU A 166 8.76 -4.77 -24.54
N GLU A 167 9.07 -5.70 -23.65
CA GLU A 167 8.77 -5.61 -22.22
C GLU A 167 9.94 -5.10 -21.37
N LEU A 168 11.20 -5.30 -21.78
CA LEU A 168 12.36 -4.78 -21.04
C LEU A 168 12.86 -3.47 -21.65
N ALA A 169 13.07 -3.44 -22.97
CA ALA A 169 13.67 -2.30 -23.67
C ALA A 169 12.67 -1.20 -24.03
N GLN A 170 11.36 -1.49 -23.98
CA GLN A 170 10.29 -0.60 -24.46
C GLN A 170 10.48 -0.13 -25.91
N GLN A 171 10.90 -1.04 -26.79
CA GLN A 171 11.12 -0.82 -28.23
C GLN A 171 10.07 -1.58 -29.06
N PRO A 172 8.79 -1.20 -28.99
CA PRO A 172 7.71 -2.00 -29.57
C PRO A 172 7.80 -2.11 -31.10
N GLN A 173 8.37 -1.13 -31.82
CA GLN A 173 8.56 -1.24 -33.27
C GLN A 173 9.62 -2.28 -33.66
N GLN A 174 10.73 -2.36 -32.92
CA GLN A 174 11.76 -3.37 -33.17
C GLN A 174 11.25 -4.77 -32.81
N ALA A 175 10.53 -4.89 -31.70
CA ALA A 175 9.85 -6.12 -31.32
C ALA A 175 8.86 -6.58 -32.41
N LEU A 176 8.03 -5.66 -32.93
CA LEU A 176 7.08 -5.93 -34.01
C LEU A 176 7.79 -6.51 -35.24
N GLN A 177 8.86 -5.87 -35.71
CA GLN A 177 9.61 -6.35 -36.88
C GLN A 177 10.15 -7.76 -36.66
N LEU A 178 10.67 -8.05 -35.46
CA LEU A 178 11.24 -9.35 -35.14
C LEU A 178 10.16 -10.44 -35.03
N TYR A 179 9.02 -10.12 -34.42
CA TYR A 179 7.87 -11.01 -34.37
C TYR A 179 7.32 -11.32 -35.76
N LEU A 180 7.15 -10.32 -36.63
CA LEU A 180 6.67 -10.54 -37.99
C LEU A 180 7.64 -11.39 -38.82
N THR A 181 8.95 -11.15 -38.69
CA THR A 181 9.99 -11.95 -39.35
C THR A 181 9.95 -13.41 -38.88
N THR A 182 9.78 -13.62 -37.57
CA THR A 182 9.69 -14.97 -36.98
C THR A 182 8.38 -15.65 -37.38
N ALA A 183 7.27 -14.92 -37.44
CA ALA A 183 5.98 -15.44 -37.89
C ALA A 183 6.08 -15.95 -39.33
N ASP A 184 6.60 -15.13 -40.25
CA ASP A 184 6.77 -15.52 -41.65
C ASP A 184 7.61 -16.81 -41.81
N ALA A 185 8.76 -16.86 -41.12
CA ALA A 185 9.65 -18.02 -41.17
C ALA A 185 9.06 -19.31 -40.57
N THR A 186 8.02 -19.20 -39.72
CA THR A 186 7.42 -20.34 -39.01
C THR A 186 5.99 -20.67 -39.44
N LYS A 187 5.44 -19.95 -40.44
CA LYS A 187 4.05 -20.05 -40.90
C LYS A 187 3.59 -21.47 -41.27
N GLU A 188 4.48 -22.23 -41.91
CA GLU A 188 4.22 -23.60 -42.39
C GLU A 188 4.59 -24.70 -41.36
N MET A 189 5.14 -24.32 -40.20
CA MET A 189 5.48 -25.28 -39.16
C MET A 189 4.22 -25.78 -38.43
N LYS A 190 4.24 -27.05 -38.00
CA LYS A 190 3.14 -27.64 -37.21
C LYS A 190 3.11 -27.14 -35.76
N ALA A 191 4.24 -26.68 -35.24
CA ALA A 191 4.32 -26.08 -33.91
C ALA A 191 3.57 -24.73 -33.85
N ASP A 192 3.34 -24.22 -32.66
CA ASP A 192 2.62 -22.96 -32.42
C ASP A 192 3.50 -21.71 -32.52
N TRP A 193 4.72 -21.81 -33.08
CA TRP A 193 5.64 -20.68 -33.20
C TRP A 193 5.06 -19.50 -33.98
N TYR A 194 4.36 -19.78 -35.08
CA TYR A 194 3.65 -18.74 -35.85
C TYR A 194 2.61 -18.01 -34.97
N ILE A 195 1.86 -18.76 -34.17
CA ILE A 195 0.81 -18.22 -33.30
C ILE A 195 1.43 -17.37 -32.19
N GLN A 196 2.51 -17.86 -31.56
CA GLN A 196 3.28 -17.10 -30.57
C GLN A 196 3.82 -15.79 -31.14
N ALA A 197 4.40 -15.86 -32.35
CA ALA A 197 4.98 -14.70 -33.02
C ALA A 197 3.90 -13.67 -33.40
N MET A 198 2.80 -14.11 -34.02
CA MET A 198 1.67 -13.24 -34.37
C MET A 198 1.03 -12.61 -33.14
N PHE A 199 0.87 -13.37 -32.06
CA PHE A 199 0.34 -12.85 -30.79
C PHE A 199 1.24 -11.73 -30.24
N GLY A 200 2.56 -11.94 -30.22
CA GLY A 200 3.54 -10.90 -29.88
C GLY A 200 3.50 -9.68 -30.80
N ALA A 201 3.29 -9.89 -32.10
CA ALA A 201 3.16 -8.83 -33.09
C ALA A 201 1.94 -7.94 -32.84
N VAL A 202 0.79 -8.51 -32.44
CA VAL A 202 -0.41 -7.72 -32.10
C VAL A 202 -0.14 -6.75 -30.94
N PHE A 203 0.45 -7.22 -29.84
CA PHE A 203 0.82 -6.35 -28.71
C PHE A 203 1.85 -5.28 -29.09
N SER A 204 2.83 -5.66 -29.91
CA SER A 204 3.87 -4.74 -30.38
C SER A 204 3.30 -3.65 -31.29
N ALA A 205 2.35 -3.98 -32.15
CA ALA A 205 1.63 -3.03 -32.99
C ALA A 205 0.77 -2.07 -32.15
N LEU A 206 0.03 -2.58 -31.15
CA LEU A 206 -0.73 -1.76 -30.21
C LEU A 206 0.15 -0.76 -29.45
N ARG A 207 1.24 -1.23 -28.85
CA ARG A 207 2.18 -0.37 -28.10
C ARG A 207 2.98 0.58 -29.00
N SER A 208 2.98 0.35 -30.31
CA SER A 208 3.54 1.25 -31.32
C SER A 208 2.50 2.22 -31.90
N ASN A 209 1.28 2.26 -31.35
CA ASN A 209 0.14 3.03 -31.87
C ASN A 209 -0.22 2.71 -33.33
N GLN A 210 -0.01 1.47 -33.78
CA GLN A 210 -0.35 0.99 -35.12
C GLN A 210 -1.66 0.18 -35.09
N ASN A 211 -2.77 0.83 -34.73
CA ASN A 211 -4.04 0.14 -34.41
C ASN A 211 -4.61 -0.67 -35.57
N THR A 212 -4.60 -0.12 -36.79
CA THR A 212 -5.07 -0.84 -37.98
C THR A 212 -4.28 -2.12 -38.21
N LEU A 213 -2.94 -2.03 -38.14
CA LEU A 213 -2.08 -3.21 -38.28
C LEU A 213 -2.33 -4.23 -37.16
N ALA A 214 -2.53 -3.77 -35.91
CA ALA A 214 -2.83 -4.67 -34.81
C ALA A 214 -4.11 -5.49 -35.04
N ILE A 215 -5.14 -4.87 -35.61
CA ILE A 215 -6.41 -5.52 -35.99
C ILE A 215 -6.18 -6.52 -37.12
N ASP A 216 -5.47 -6.13 -38.19
CA ASP A 216 -5.17 -7.03 -39.31
C ASP A 216 -4.37 -8.26 -38.84
N LEU A 217 -3.42 -8.07 -37.94
CA LEU A 217 -2.64 -9.16 -37.34
C LEU A 217 -3.49 -10.05 -36.43
N PHE A 218 -4.44 -9.46 -35.69
CA PHE A 218 -5.39 -10.21 -34.87
C PHE A 218 -6.31 -11.08 -35.72
N GLU A 219 -6.86 -10.55 -36.81
CA GLU A 219 -7.71 -11.30 -37.73
C GLU A 219 -6.95 -12.46 -38.37
N GLN A 220 -5.69 -12.26 -38.77
CA GLN A 220 -4.83 -13.32 -39.28
C GLN A 220 -4.56 -14.42 -38.23
N LEU A 221 -4.32 -14.01 -36.98
CA LEU A 221 -4.13 -14.93 -35.86
C LEU A 221 -5.40 -15.76 -35.61
N GLN A 222 -6.58 -15.12 -35.57
CA GLN A 222 -7.87 -15.80 -35.42
C GLN A 222 -8.12 -16.78 -36.57
N ALA A 223 -7.89 -16.35 -37.82
CA ALA A 223 -8.04 -17.22 -38.99
C ALA A 223 -7.14 -18.48 -38.92
N LYS A 224 -5.93 -18.37 -38.34
CA LYS A 224 -5.07 -19.54 -38.11
C LYS A 224 -5.66 -20.48 -37.04
N LEU A 225 -6.23 -19.93 -35.96
CA LEU A 225 -6.92 -20.71 -34.93
C LEU A 225 -8.24 -21.34 -35.43
N ASP A 226 -8.84 -20.80 -36.49
CA ASP A 226 -10.02 -21.40 -37.13
C ASP A 226 -9.64 -22.41 -38.24
N SER A 227 -8.34 -22.54 -38.55
CA SER A 227 -7.85 -23.37 -39.64
C SER A 227 -7.67 -24.85 -39.27
N ARG A 228 -7.26 -25.66 -40.25
CA ARG A 228 -6.88 -27.07 -40.03
C ARG A 228 -5.82 -27.26 -38.94
N TRP A 229 -4.96 -26.28 -38.69
CA TRP A 229 -3.96 -26.36 -37.62
C TRP A 229 -4.61 -26.61 -36.24
N ALA A 230 -5.71 -25.91 -35.94
CA ALA A 230 -6.39 -26.04 -34.65
C ALA A 230 -7.10 -27.39 -34.50
N SER A 231 -7.70 -27.90 -35.57
CA SER A 231 -8.31 -29.23 -35.58
C SER A 231 -7.30 -30.34 -35.23
N GLN A 232 -6.04 -30.17 -35.63
CA GLN A 232 -4.95 -31.11 -35.35
C GLN A 232 -4.34 -30.94 -33.95
N ASN A 233 -4.56 -29.80 -33.30
CA ASN A 233 -3.93 -29.41 -32.03
C ASN A 233 -4.96 -28.96 -31.00
N SER A 234 -6.11 -29.65 -30.89
CA SER A 234 -7.31 -29.15 -30.19
C SER A 234 -7.08 -28.63 -28.76
N LEU A 235 -6.21 -29.27 -27.97
CA LEU A 235 -5.87 -28.77 -26.62
C LEU A 235 -5.09 -27.45 -26.66
N LEU A 236 -4.05 -27.38 -27.49
CA LEU A 236 -3.21 -26.20 -27.63
C LEU A 236 -3.98 -25.04 -28.27
N ALA A 237 -4.81 -25.34 -29.28
CA ALA A 237 -5.70 -24.38 -29.92
C ALA A 237 -6.70 -23.78 -28.94
N ARG A 238 -7.31 -24.58 -28.06
CA ARG A 238 -8.19 -24.05 -26.99
C ARG A 238 -7.45 -23.12 -26.04
N SER A 239 -6.23 -23.48 -25.63
CA SER A 239 -5.40 -22.62 -24.79
C SER A 239 -5.06 -21.30 -25.47
N TRP A 240 -4.75 -21.33 -26.78
CA TRP A 240 -4.51 -20.12 -27.55
C TRP A 240 -5.77 -19.29 -27.76
N GLN A 241 -6.91 -19.91 -28.03
CA GLN A 241 -8.18 -19.21 -28.19
C GLN A 241 -8.54 -18.42 -26.92
N GLN A 242 -8.38 -19.03 -25.74
CA GLN A 242 -8.61 -18.33 -24.46
C GLN A 242 -7.73 -17.07 -24.31
N ARG A 243 -6.49 -17.11 -24.81
CA ARG A 243 -5.57 -15.97 -24.74
C ARG A 243 -5.89 -14.89 -25.77
N VAL A 244 -6.31 -15.29 -26.97
CA VAL A 244 -6.76 -14.37 -28.03
C VAL A 244 -8.07 -13.68 -27.62
N ASP A 245 -9.04 -14.42 -27.09
CA ASP A 245 -10.29 -13.88 -26.54
C ASP A 245 -10.00 -12.89 -25.41
N ALA A 246 -9.09 -13.24 -24.51
CA ALA A 246 -8.67 -12.39 -23.40
C ALA A 246 -7.86 -11.15 -23.84
N MET A 247 -7.47 -11.03 -25.11
CA MET A 247 -6.78 -9.84 -25.66
C MET A 247 -7.74 -8.96 -26.48
N ALA A 248 -8.80 -9.55 -27.07
CA ALA A 248 -9.68 -8.87 -28.03
C ALA A 248 -10.25 -7.54 -27.53
N PHE A 249 -10.57 -7.43 -26.23
CA PHE A 249 -11.10 -6.20 -25.63
C PHE A 249 -10.11 -5.02 -25.70
N MET A 250 -8.79 -5.29 -25.69
CA MET A 250 -7.77 -4.24 -25.76
C MET A 250 -7.77 -3.52 -27.12
N LEU A 251 -8.06 -4.24 -28.21
CA LEU A 251 -8.18 -3.64 -29.54
C LEU A 251 -9.28 -2.57 -29.54
N LYS A 252 -10.43 -2.90 -28.93
CA LYS A 252 -11.55 -1.97 -28.80
C LYS A 252 -11.19 -0.77 -27.91
N LEU A 253 -10.61 -1.01 -26.73
CA LEU A 253 -10.22 0.09 -25.83
C LEU A 253 -9.23 1.06 -26.48
N ASN A 254 -8.34 0.57 -27.34
CA ASN A 254 -7.36 1.41 -28.02
C ASN A 254 -7.94 2.17 -29.23
N GLN A 255 -9.10 1.76 -29.73
CA GLN A 255 -9.86 2.48 -30.76
C GLN A 255 -10.76 3.56 -30.14
N ASP A 256 -11.33 3.27 -28.98
CA ASP A 256 -12.21 4.19 -28.28
C ASP A 256 -11.42 5.42 -27.79
N ALA A 257 -11.93 6.62 -28.10
CA ALA A 257 -11.35 7.84 -27.56
C ALA A 257 -11.37 7.76 -26.03
N PRO A 258 -10.27 8.12 -25.33
CA PRO A 258 -10.28 8.14 -23.88
C PRO A 258 -11.44 9.01 -23.42
N PRO A 259 -12.25 8.54 -22.44
CA PRO A 259 -13.34 9.34 -21.94
C PRO A 259 -12.77 10.67 -21.45
N ASN A 260 -13.48 11.76 -21.72
CA ASN A 260 -13.21 13.05 -21.07
C ASN A 260 -13.56 12.93 -19.58
N THR A 261 -12.73 12.22 -18.82
CA THR A 261 -12.92 12.07 -17.38
C THR A 261 -12.46 13.35 -16.72
N THR A 262 -13.40 14.14 -16.20
CA THR A 262 -13.10 15.35 -15.44
C THR A 262 -12.56 15.05 -14.03
N SER A 263 -12.70 13.80 -13.57
CA SER A 263 -12.23 13.40 -12.25
C SER A 263 -10.70 13.23 -12.24
N PRO A 264 -9.97 13.88 -11.31
CA PRO A 264 -8.54 13.70 -11.13
C PRO A 264 -8.23 12.26 -10.74
N PHE A 265 -7.09 11.78 -11.23
CA PHE A 265 -6.55 10.49 -10.83
C PHE A 265 -5.86 10.62 -9.46
N LEU A 266 -6.12 9.67 -8.56
CA LEU A 266 -5.53 9.65 -7.22
C LEU A 266 -4.25 8.81 -7.21
N TRP A 267 -3.11 9.50 -7.15
CA TRP A 267 -1.80 8.90 -6.95
C TRP A 267 -1.51 8.81 -5.45
N GLY A 268 -1.08 7.64 -5.00
CA GLY A 268 -0.72 7.41 -3.60
C GLY A 268 0.54 6.59 -3.41
N VAL A 269 1.02 6.54 -2.18
CA VAL A 269 2.20 5.74 -1.82
C VAL A 269 2.17 5.33 -0.35
N GLY A 270 2.85 4.24 -0.02
CA GLY A 270 3.23 3.90 1.34
C GLY A 270 2.72 2.56 1.81
N ALA A 271 3.12 2.22 3.03
CA ALA A 271 2.66 1.06 3.77
C ALA A 271 2.37 1.39 5.25
N ARG A 272 2.97 2.48 5.75
CA ARG A 272 2.97 2.94 7.12
C ARG A 272 3.05 4.46 7.13
N LEU A 273 2.46 5.09 8.14
CA LEU A 273 2.45 6.55 8.28
C LEU A 273 3.66 7.09 9.04
N LEU A 274 4.33 6.24 9.81
CA LEU A 274 5.56 6.55 10.51
C LEU A 274 6.70 5.73 9.90
N LEU A 275 7.76 6.41 9.49
CA LEU A 275 8.97 5.80 8.95
C LEU A 275 10.10 5.96 9.97
N ASP A 276 10.80 4.88 10.27
CA ASP A 276 12.00 4.85 11.10
C ASP A 276 13.26 5.09 10.27
N SER A 277 14.31 5.64 10.88
CA SER A 277 15.52 6.04 10.16
C SER A 277 16.79 5.48 10.82
N PRO A 278 17.54 4.58 10.13
CA PRO A 278 17.22 3.94 8.84
C PRO A 278 16.02 2.99 8.95
N VAL A 279 15.49 2.53 7.81
CA VAL A 279 14.32 1.64 7.80
C VAL A 279 14.63 0.28 8.44
N GLY A 280 13.76 -0.16 9.34
CA GLY A 280 13.91 -1.39 10.12
C GLY A 280 14.72 -1.23 11.41
N SER A 281 15.16 -0.01 11.75
CA SER A 281 15.87 0.28 13.00
C SER A 281 14.97 0.32 14.23
N GLY A 282 13.66 0.58 14.06
CA GLY A 282 12.74 0.86 15.16
C GLY A 282 13.05 2.17 15.91
N GLN A 283 13.77 3.10 15.28
CA GLN A 283 14.23 4.36 15.89
C GLN A 283 13.90 5.58 15.02
N ASN A 284 13.85 6.76 15.64
CA ASN A 284 13.70 8.04 14.93
C ASN A 284 12.48 8.11 14.00
N PHE A 285 11.31 7.67 14.50
CA PHE A 285 10.08 7.68 13.73
C PHE A 285 9.68 9.11 13.32
N THR A 286 9.45 9.30 12.03
CA THR A 286 8.92 10.55 11.47
C THR A 286 7.73 10.26 10.57
N PRO A 287 6.75 11.19 10.49
CA PRO A 287 5.65 11.01 9.57
C PRO A 287 6.10 10.95 8.11
N ILE A 288 5.49 10.06 7.32
CA ILE A 288 5.83 9.80 5.91
C ILE A 288 5.85 11.07 5.04
N TRP A 289 4.96 12.04 5.32
CA TRP A 289 4.89 13.28 4.55
C TRP A 289 6.14 14.15 4.65
N ASN A 290 6.91 14.05 5.74
CA ASN A 290 8.18 14.77 5.84
C ASN A 290 9.17 14.25 4.78
N THR A 291 9.22 12.93 4.59
CA THR A 291 10.05 12.30 3.57
C THR A 291 9.48 12.56 2.16
N LEU A 292 8.16 12.56 1.97
CA LEU A 292 7.55 12.92 0.69
C LEU A 292 7.91 14.34 0.25
N GLU A 293 7.80 15.31 1.17
CA GLU A 293 8.18 16.71 0.94
C GLU A 293 9.68 16.82 0.60
N GLN A 294 10.56 16.14 1.35
CA GLN A 294 12.02 16.12 1.10
C GLN A 294 12.40 15.61 -0.29
N HIS A 295 11.67 14.61 -0.78
CA HIS A 295 11.90 14.04 -2.10
C HIS A 295 11.05 14.71 -3.19
N GLY A 296 10.23 15.72 -2.89
CA GLY A 296 9.38 16.41 -3.87
C GLY A 296 8.35 15.48 -4.53
N LEU A 297 7.78 14.53 -3.78
CA LEU A 297 6.77 13.60 -4.29
C LEU A 297 5.36 14.05 -3.89
N ASN A 298 4.63 14.65 -4.84
CA ASN A 298 3.31 15.26 -4.62
C ASN A 298 2.15 14.26 -4.84
N VAL A 299 2.04 13.25 -3.98
CA VAL A 299 0.90 12.31 -3.99
C VAL A 299 -0.34 12.90 -3.28
N LYS A 300 -1.51 12.30 -3.53
CA LYS A 300 -2.81 12.70 -2.96
C LYS A 300 -3.29 11.78 -1.85
N SER A 301 -2.67 10.61 -1.71
CA SER A 301 -2.97 9.66 -0.66
C SER A 301 -1.72 9.02 -0.06
N VAL A 302 -1.85 8.61 1.20
CA VAL A 302 -0.85 7.83 1.93
C VAL A 302 -1.51 6.55 2.44
N THR A 303 -0.80 5.43 2.34
CA THR A 303 -1.35 4.13 2.68
C THR A 303 -0.86 3.63 4.03
N LEU A 304 -1.77 3.10 4.85
CA LEU A 304 -1.51 2.43 6.12
C LEU A 304 -2.00 0.98 6.05
N TRP A 305 -1.10 0.03 6.29
CA TRP A 305 -1.43 -1.38 6.42
C TRP A 305 -1.64 -1.76 7.89
N ILE A 306 -2.72 -2.48 8.15
CA ILE A 306 -3.09 -2.99 9.47
C ILE A 306 -3.34 -4.48 9.33
N THR A 307 -2.67 -5.30 10.15
CA THR A 307 -2.83 -6.75 10.20
C THR A 307 -3.32 -7.19 11.58
N GLN A 308 -3.71 -8.46 11.73
CA GLN A 308 -4.08 -9.01 13.05
C GLN A 308 -2.98 -8.91 14.13
N ASP A 309 -1.72 -8.79 13.70
CA ASP A 309 -0.55 -8.71 14.56
C ASP A 309 -0.03 -7.26 14.70
N SER A 310 -0.70 -6.29 14.10
CA SER A 310 -0.34 -4.87 14.26
C SER A 310 -0.45 -4.44 15.72
N ASP A 311 0.55 -3.70 16.16
CA ASP A 311 0.54 -3.08 17.48
C ASP A 311 -0.37 -1.84 17.46
N TRP A 312 -1.58 -2.03 18.00
CA TRP A 312 -2.62 -0.99 18.05
C TRP A 312 -2.21 0.25 18.84
N HIS A 313 -1.19 0.18 19.70
CA HIS A 313 -0.66 1.36 20.40
C HIS A 313 -0.04 2.38 19.42
N TRP A 314 0.43 1.94 18.26
CA TRP A 314 1.02 2.79 17.24
C TRP A 314 0.04 3.18 16.12
N LEU A 315 -1.17 2.61 16.11
CA LEU A 315 -2.24 2.92 15.16
C LEU A 315 -3.12 4.03 15.73
N ARG A 316 -2.76 5.28 15.45
CA ARG A 316 -3.38 6.43 16.11
C ARG A 316 -4.16 7.34 15.14
N ALA A 317 -5.35 7.76 15.55
CA ALA A 317 -6.23 8.62 14.76
C ALA A 317 -5.61 10.00 14.47
N ASP A 318 -4.76 10.52 15.36
CA ASP A 318 -4.08 11.80 15.16
C ASP A 318 -3.11 11.80 13.97
N LEU A 319 -2.49 10.67 13.65
CA LEU A 319 -1.62 10.55 12.47
C LEU A 319 -2.43 10.57 11.18
N LEU A 320 -3.60 9.93 11.18
CA LEU A 320 -4.54 9.95 10.07
C LEU A 320 -5.15 11.34 9.87
N ARG A 321 -5.48 12.05 10.96
CA ARG A 321 -5.86 13.48 10.92
C ARG A 321 -4.71 14.36 10.44
N GLY A 322 -3.49 14.09 10.87
CA GLY A 322 -2.28 14.76 10.40
C GLY A 322 -2.08 14.61 8.89
N ALA A 323 -2.31 13.42 8.35
CA ALA A 323 -2.28 13.18 6.90
C ALA A 323 -3.29 14.06 6.15
N HIS A 324 -4.54 14.15 6.65
CA HIS A 324 -5.56 15.07 6.12
C HIS A 324 -5.10 16.52 6.14
N ALA A 325 -4.64 17.00 7.30
CA ALA A 325 -4.17 18.37 7.47
C ALA A 325 -3.01 18.72 6.52
N LYS A 326 -2.24 17.72 6.12
CA LYS A 326 -1.15 17.80 5.13
C LYS A 326 -1.59 17.61 3.68
N GLY A 327 -2.89 17.45 3.43
CA GLY A 327 -3.46 17.36 2.10
C GLY A 327 -3.50 15.95 1.51
N TYR A 328 -3.33 14.91 2.33
CA TYR A 328 -3.41 13.51 1.92
C TYR A 328 -4.71 12.86 2.40
N ILE A 329 -5.29 11.98 1.57
CA ILE A 329 -6.32 11.05 2.03
C ILE A 329 -5.66 9.78 2.57
N PRO A 330 -6.00 9.35 3.79
CA PRO A 330 -5.60 8.04 4.27
C PRO A 330 -6.28 6.93 3.48
N MET A 331 -5.48 6.00 2.98
CA MET A 331 -5.94 4.71 2.45
C MET A 331 -5.49 3.62 3.41
N ILE A 332 -6.43 2.82 3.88
CA ILE A 332 -6.21 1.87 4.97
C ILE A 332 -6.46 0.48 4.43
N SER A 333 -5.41 -0.34 4.39
CA SER A 333 -5.51 -1.76 4.03
C SER A 333 -5.62 -2.58 5.31
N TYR A 334 -6.82 -3.08 5.61
CA TYR A 334 -7.06 -3.93 6.78
C TYR A 334 -7.01 -5.42 6.36
N TRP A 335 -5.91 -6.08 6.70
CA TRP A 335 -5.57 -7.45 6.31
C TRP A 335 -5.48 -8.35 7.54
N TYR A 336 -6.64 -8.68 8.11
CA TYR A 336 -6.70 -9.42 9.37
C TYR A 336 -6.32 -10.88 9.19
N PHE A 337 -6.90 -11.57 8.20
CA PHE A 337 -6.71 -13.02 8.09
C PHE A 337 -5.32 -13.40 7.56
N GLY A 338 -4.69 -12.51 6.80
CA GLY A 338 -3.34 -12.73 6.31
C GLY A 338 -3.25 -13.90 5.33
N ASP A 339 -2.07 -14.50 5.24
CA ASP A 339 -1.86 -15.75 4.50
C ASP A 339 -2.53 -16.98 5.13
N LYS A 340 -3.01 -16.88 6.37
CA LYS A 340 -3.73 -17.96 7.06
C LYS A 340 -5.19 -18.08 6.62
N ILE A 341 -5.66 -17.17 5.76
CA ILE A 341 -7.05 -17.15 5.31
C ILE A 341 -7.42 -18.49 4.69
N SER A 342 -8.54 -19.04 5.14
CA SER A 342 -9.20 -20.28 4.70
C SER A 342 -10.60 -20.28 5.32
N PRO A 343 -11.59 -21.00 4.74
CA PRO A 343 -12.93 -21.08 5.31
C PRO A 343 -12.93 -21.45 6.79
N GLU A 344 -12.13 -22.44 7.19
CA GLU A 344 -12.04 -22.91 8.57
C GLU A 344 -11.42 -21.84 9.49
N TYR A 345 -10.35 -21.18 9.07
CA TYR A 345 -9.69 -20.16 9.87
C TYR A 345 -10.57 -18.91 10.04
N VAL A 346 -11.26 -18.49 8.98
CA VAL A 346 -12.20 -17.36 9.03
C VAL A 346 -13.35 -17.68 9.98
N GLN A 347 -13.96 -18.86 9.86
CA GLN A 347 -15.04 -19.28 10.76
C GLN A 347 -14.60 -19.31 12.23
N ALA A 348 -13.40 -19.84 12.51
CA ALA A 348 -12.86 -19.93 13.86
C ALA A 348 -12.51 -18.56 14.49
N ASN A 349 -12.20 -17.56 13.67
CA ASN A 349 -11.81 -16.22 14.13
C ASN A 349 -12.87 -15.14 13.89
N ARG A 350 -14.06 -15.51 13.38
CA ARG A 350 -15.12 -14.56 13.01
C ARG A 350 -15.48 -13.59 14.12
N GLU A 351 -15.74 -14.08 15.34
CA GLU A 351 -16.11 -13.22 16.47
C GLU A 351 -14.96 -12.27 16.86
N ARG A 352 -13.73 -12.75 16.86
CA ARG A 352 -12.55 -11.92 17.16
C ARG A 352 -12.36 -10.83 16.12
N TYR A 353 -12.58 -11.16 14.84
CA TYR A 353 -12.52 -10.21 13.73
C TYR A 353 -13.57 -9.11 13.87
N LEU A 354 -14.85 -9.48 14.07
CA LEU A 354 -15.93 -8.51 14.27
C LEU A 354 -15.70 -7.62 15.50
N ASN A 355 -15.24 -8.21 16.61
CA ASN A 355 -14.90 -7.45 17.82
C ASN A 355 -13.74 -6.47 17.58
N GLU A 356 -12.74 -6.83 16.78
CA GLU A 356 -11.64 -5.92 16.47
C GLU A 356 -12.09 -4.76 15.56
N ILE A 357 -12.97 -5.05 14.61
CA ILE A 357 -13.59 -4.01 13.77
C ILE A 357 -14.37 -3.02 14.64
N GLU A 358 -15.25 -3.50 15.51
CA GLU A 358 -16.11 -2.66 16.35
C GLU A 358 -15.31 -1.86 17.38
N ASN A 359 -14.37 -2.51 18.08
CA ASN A 359 -13.72 -1.91 19.24
C ASN A 359 -12.38 -1.22 18.93
N LYS A 360 -11.82 -1.41 17.73
CA LYS A 360 -10.53 -0.80 17.37
C LYS A 360 -10.55 -0.10 16.02
N LEU A 361 -10.96 -0.78 14.94
CA LEU A 361 -10.92 -0.18 13.61
C LEU A 361 -11.91 0.98 13.47
N ILE A 362 -13.17 0.81 13.87
CA ILE A 362 -14.17 1.90 13.81
C ILE A 362 -13.72 3.12 14.63
N PRO A 363 -13.28 2.98 15.90
CA PRO A 363 -12.72 4.09 16.67
C PRO A 363 -11.54 4.80 15.99
N LEU A 364 -10.69 4.09 15.27
CA LEU A 364 -9.58 4.69 14.51
C LEU A 364 -10.08 5.57 13.34
N LEU A 365 -11.26 5.26 12.79
CA LEU A 365 -11.79 5.86 11.56
C LEU A 365 -12.86 6.94 11.79
N GLN A 366 -13.65 6.83 12.86
CA GLN A 366 -14.91 7.57 13.06
C GLN A 366 -14.75 9.09 13.00
N ASP A 367 -13.60 9.63 13.40
CA ASP A 367 -13.35 11.08 13.50
C ASP A 367 -12.56 11.63 12.30
N LEU A 368 -12.30 10.81 11.27
CA LEU A 368 -11.63 11.24 10.06
C LEU A 368 -12.62 11.96 9.14
N PRO A 369 -12.24 13.06 8.46
CA PRO A 369 -13.11 13.70 7.47
C PRO A 369 -13.53 12.75 6.34
N GLN A 370 -12.61 11.90 5.88
CA GLN A 370 -12.81 10.86 4.88
C GLN A 370 -11.68 9.82 4.97
N ALA A 371 -11.92 8.57 4.57
CA ALA A 371 -10.84 7.61 4.30
C ALA A 371 -11.29 6.61 3.24
N TYR A 372 -10.34 5.96 2.57
CA TYR A 372 -10.61 4.73 1.82
C TYR A 372 -10.17 3.54 2.66
N LEU A 373 -11.07 2.60 2.91
CA LEU A 373 -10.81 1.36 3.63
C LEU A 373 -10.89 0.19 2.65
N ILE A 374 -9.80 -0.56 2.55
CA ILE A 374 -9.71 -1.78 1.78
C ILE A 374 -9.77 -2.94 2.76
N LEU A 375 -10.81 -3.75 2.64
CA LEU A 375 -11.02 -4.94 3.47
C LEU A 375 -10.37 -6.15 2.81
N GLU A 376 -9.56 -6.85 3.60
CA GLU A 376 -8.97 -8.15 3.33
C GLU A 376 -8.37 -8.24 1.92
N PRO A 377 -7.30 -7.46 1.63
CA PRO A 377 -6.58 -7.60 0.38
C PRO A 377 -6.15 -9.06 0.18
N GLU A 378 -6.32 -9.55 -1.05
CA GLU A 378 -6.05 -10.93 -1.45
C GLU A 378 -6.95 -12.00 -0.78
N PHE A 379 -8.17 -11.66 -0.37
CA PHE A 379 -9.04 -12.64 0.28
C PHE A 379 -9.30 -13.90 -0.57
N ASN A 380 -9.27 -13.76 -1.89
CA ASN A 380 -9.67 -14.74 -2.90
C ASN A 380 -8.60 -15.84 -3.12
N LYS A 381 -8.16 -16.47 -2.04
CA LYS A 381 -7.20 -17.59 -2.03
C LYS A 381 -7.61 -18.67 -1.02
N ASN A 382 -6.93 -19.81 -1.08
CA ASN A 382 -7.07 -20.91 -0.11
C ASN A 382 -8.51 -21.41 0.10
N GLY A 383 -9.32 -21.43 -0.97
CA GLY A 383 -10.70 -21.93 -0.97
C GLY A 383 -11.75 -20.86 -0.69
N ILE A 384 -11.37 -19.67 -0.23
CA ILE A 384 -12.30 -18.56 0.01
C ILE A 384 -13.00 -18.13 -1.28
N GLU A 385 -12.32 -18.19 -2.43
CA GLU A 385 -12.85 -17.83 -3.75
C GLU A 385 -14.13 -18.61 -4.15
N SER A 386 -14.42 -19.70 -3.43
CA SER A 386 -15.59 -20.56 -3.63
C SER A 386 -16.44 -20.77 -2.37
N TRP A 387 -16.11 -20.11 -1.27
CA TRP A 387 -16.79 -20.31 0.01
C TRP A 387 -17.96 -19.34 0.19
N ASP A 388 -19.18 -19.87 0.24
CA ASP A 388 -20.43 -19.10 0.37
C ASP A 388 -20.54 -18.29 1.68
N GLY A 389 -19.70 -18.58 2.69
CA GLY A 389 -19.67 -17.85 3.95
C GLY A 389 -18.92 -16.51 3.90
N TRP A 390 -18.17 -16.25 2.83
CA TRP A 390 -17.39 -15.02 2.70
C TRP A 390 -18.27 -13.78 2.49
N ASP A 391 -19.19 -13.85 1.52
CA ASP A 391 -20.07 -12.73 1.16
C ASP A 391 -20.90 -12.20 2.34
N PRO A 392 -21.60 -13.06 3.12
CA PRO A 392 -22.39 -12.61 4.26
C PRO A 392 -21.55 -11.95 5.36
N LEU A 393 -20.34 -12.47 5.60
CA LEU A 393 -19.42 -11.88 6.58
C LEU A 393 -18.99 -10.47 6.15
N MET A 394 -18.59 -10.30 4.88
CA MET A 394 -18.17 -8.99 4.38
C MET A 394 -19.31 -7.97 4.40
N LEU A 395 -20.54 -8.37 4.10
CA LEU A 395 -21.72 -7.50 4.20
C LEU A 395 -21.99 -7.03 5.64
N GLU A 396 -21.83 -7.91 6.62
CA GLU A 396 -21.97 -7.57 8.05
C GLU A 396 -20.88 -6.58 8.49
N VAL A 397 -19.63 -6.83 8.10
CA VAL A 397 -18.50 -5.92 8.38
C VAL A 397 -18.76 -4.54 7.78
N MET A 398 -19.21 -4.47 6.53
CA MET A 398 -19.58 -3.21 5.88
C MET A 398 -20.71 -2.50 6.62
N ALA A 399 -21.72 -3.23 7.10
CA ALA A 399 -22.82 -2.64 7.85
C ALA A 399 -22.34 -2.05 9.20
N LEU A 400 -21.44 -2.72 9.91
CA LEU A 400 -20.82 -2.21 11.13
C LEU A 400 -20.05 -0.91 10.85
N ILE A 401 -19.20 -0.90 9.83
CA ILE A 401 -18.38 0.27 9.48
C ILE A 401 -19.26 1.42 9.00
N ARG A 402 -20.25 1.19 8.13
CA ARG A 402 -21.19 2.25 7.69
C ARG A 402 -21.98 2.84 8.86
N LYS A 403 -22.24 2.07 9.91
CA LYS A 403 -22.90 2.55 11.14
C LYS A 403 -21.97 3.39 12.01
N GLY A 404 -20.71 2.98 12.17
CA GLY A 404 -19.75 3.62 13.08
C GLY A 404 -18.88 4.73 12.46
N ALA A 405 -18.63 4.66 11.15
CA ALA A 405 -17.77 5.56 10.39
C ALA A 405 -18.35 5.78 8.97
N PRO A 406 -19.55 6.39 8.83
CA PRO A 406 -20.30 6.49 7.57
C PRO A 406 -19.59 7.28 6.44
N GLN A 407 -18.58 8.07 6.78
CA GLN A 407 -17.78 8.84 5.83
C GLN A 407 -16.65 8.04 5.17
N VAL A 408 -16.36 6.83 5.65
CA VAL A 408 -15.35 5.93 5.09
C VAL A 408 -15.91 5.28 3.83
N LYS A 409 -15.13 5.33 2.74
CA LYS A 409 -15.42 4.58 1.51
C LYS A 409 -14.84 3.18 1.66
N ILE A 410 -15.65 2.15 1.41
CA ILE A 410 -15.25 0.76 1.65
C ILE A 410 -15.07 0.02 0.32
N GLY A 411 -13.97 -0.69 0.15
CA GLY A 411 -13.72 -1.61 -0.97
C GLY A 411 -13.22 -2.97 -0.47
N LEU A 412 -13.41 -4.02 -1.28
CA LEU A 412 -12.73 -5.31 -1.08
C LEU A 412 -11.50 -5.40 -1.98
N GLY A 413 -10.40 -5.94 -1.46
CA GLY A 413 -9.16 -6.10 -2.22
C GLY A 413 -9.05 -7.47 -2.89
N LEU A 414 -9.18 -7.51 -4.20
CA LEU A 414 -8.93 -8.71 -5.02
C LEU A 414 -7.44 -8.93 -5.22
N GLY A 415 -6.98 -10.17 -5.02
CA GLY A 415 -5.67 -10.62 -5.47
C GLY A 415 -5.69 -10.95 -6.96
N ASP A 416 -4.55 -10.73 -7.63
CA ASP A 416 -4.37 -10.97 -9.07
C ASP A 416 -3.94 -12.42 -9.35
N TRP A 417 -4.83 -13.37 -9.03
CA TRP A 417 -4.59 -14.82 -9.16
C TRP A 417 -5.23 -15.45 -10.40
N ASP A 418 -6.13 -14.72 -11.06
CA ASP A 418 -6.96 -15.25 -12.14
C ASP A 418 -6.14 -15.55 -13.39
N GLN A 419 -6.08 -16.83 -13.75
CA GLN A 419 -5.52 -17.25 -15.03
C GLN A 419 -6.41 -16.77 -16.19
N PRO A 420 -5.85 -16.51 -17.39
CA PRO A 420 -6.65 -16.24 -18.59
C PRO A 420 -7.71 -17.33 -18.81
N GLY A 421 -8.99 -16.94 -18.92
CA GLY A 421 -10.11 -17.86 -19.16
C GLY A 421 -10.61 -18.64 -17.93
N SER A 422 -10.08 -18.38 -16.73
CA SER A 422 -10.57 -19.00 -15.48
C SER A 422 -11.85 -18.36 -14.95
N THR A 423 -12.53 -19.04 -14.03
CA THR A 423 -13.68 -18.46 -13.30
C THR A 423 -13.18 -17.29 -12.47
N PRO A 424 -13.86 -16.12 -12.48
CA PRO A 424 -13.39 -14.97 -11.71
C PRO A 424 -13.34 -15.28 -10.22
N SER A 425 -12.22 -14.96 -9.59
CA SER A 425 -11.98 -15.21 -8.16
C SER A 425 -12.82 -14.35 -7.19
N TYR A 426 -13.71 -13.50 -7.72
CA TYR A 426 -14.65 -12.71 -6.92
C TYR A 426 -16.02 -13.36 -6.70
N ALA A 427 -16.24 -14.59 -7.18
CA ALA A 427 -17.56 -15.24 -7.13
C ALA A 427 -18.14 -15.35 -5.71
N SER A 428 -17.31 -15.65 -4.71
CA SER A 428 -17.70 -15.74 -3.30
C SER A 428 -17.92 -14.39 -2.61
N ALA A 429 -17.68 -13.27 -3.30
CA ALA A 429 -17.82 -11.91 -2.79
C ALA A 429 -18.80 -11.07 -3.63
N TYR A 430 -19.73 -11.73 -4.32
CA TYR A 430 -20.56 -11.09 -5.33
C TYR A 430 -21.37 -9.91 -4.78
N ASN A 431 -22.16 -10.12 -3.73
CA ASN A 431 -23.05 -9.10 -3.18
C ASN A 431 -22.27 -8.05 -2.37
N SER A 432 -21.19 -8.45 -1.70
CA SER A 432 -20.31 -7.53 -0.96
C SER A 432 -19.56 -6.59 -1.91
N ILE A 433 -19.12 -7.06 -3.08
CA ILE A 433 -18.62 -6.19 -4.15
C ILE A 433 -19.73 -5.28 -4.69
N GLU A 434 -20.97 -5.74 -4.81
CA GLU A 434 -22.10 -4.86 -5.16
C GLU A 434 -22.45 -3.84 -4.06
N ALA A 435 -22.17 -4.13 -2.79
CA ALA A 435 -22.38 -3.23 -1.66
C ALA A 435 -21.20 -2.30 -1.37
N SER A 436 -20.02 -2.55 -1.93
CA SER A 436 -18.84 -1.71 -1.74
C SER A 436 -18.97 -0.36 -2.46
N ASP A 437 -18.19 0.65 -2.07
CA ASP A 437 -18.15 1.93 -2.80
C ASP A 437 -17.20 1.85 -4.01
N PHE A 438 -16.20 0.95 -3.95
CA PHE A 438 -15.25 0.67 -5.03
C PHE A 438 -14.71 -0.76 -4.92
N VAL A 439 -13.93 -1.19 -5.91
CA VAL A 439 -13.17 -2.45 -5.86
C VAL A 439 -11.68 -2.13 -5.78
N ALA A 440 -10.95 -2.78 -4.86
CA ALA A 440 -9.51 -2.70 -4.83
C ALA A 440 -8.90 -3.93 -5.51
N SER A 441 -7.72 -3.74 -6.11
CA SER A 441 -6.91 -4.83 -6.63
C SER A 441 -5.46 -4.65 -6.24
N MET A 442 -4.78 -5.77 -6.18
CA MET A 442 -3.34 -5.85 -6.11
C MET A 442 -2.73 -6.04 -7.51
N LEU A 443 -1.52 -5.54 -7.69
CA LEU A 443 -0.61 -5.93 -8.77
C LEU A 443 0.79 -6.05 -8.18
N MET A 444 1.29 -7.27 -8.03
CA MET A 444 2.64 -7.54 -7.55
C MET A 444 3.49 -8.21 -8.62
N LEU A 445 4.74 -7.74 -8.75
CA LEU A 445 5.72 -8.22 -9.70
C LEU A 445 7.08 -8.38 -9.01
N SER A 446 7.81 -9.43 -9.38
CA SER A 446 9.23 -9.55 -9.07
C SER A 446 9.99 -10.17 -10.24
N SER A 447 11.31 -10.13 -10.16
CA SER A 447 12.15 -10.79 -11.17
C SER A 447 11.88 -12.29 -11.24
N TYR A 448 11.45 -12.92 -10.15
CA TYR A 448 11.16 -14.36 -10.13
C TYR A 448 9.88 -14.70 -10.90
N THR A 449 8.83 -13.87 -10.80
CA THR A 449 7.59 -14.11 -11.56
C THR A 449 7.82 -13.85 -13.04
N GLU A 450 8.40 -12.71 -13.42
CA GLU A 450 8.52 -12.35 -14.83
C GLU A 450 9.47 -13.29 -15.60
N ARG A 451 10.47 -13.90 -14.94
CA ARG A 451 11.35 -14.89 -15.59
C ARG A 451 10.62 -16.14 -16.04
N ALA A 452 9.60 -16.57 -15.30
CA ALA A 452 8.83 -17.77 -15.59
C ALA A 452 7.93 -17.60 -16.83
N HIS A 453 7.78 -16.36 -17.32
CA HIS A 453 6.92 -16.01 -18.44
C HIS A 453 7.75 -15.34 -19.56
N SER A 454 7.27 -15.47 -20.79
CA SER A 454 7.91 -14.88 -21.99
C SER A 454 6.89 -14.43 -23.02
N ALA A 455 5.65 -14.23 -22.56
CA ALA A 455 4.55 -13.83 -23.41
C ALA A 455 3.97 -12.49 -22.93
N PRO A 456 3.59 -11.60 -23.87
CA PRO A 456 3.19 -10.23 -23.54
C PRO A 456 1.90 -10.14 -22.71
N ASP A 457 1.03 -11.13 -22.78
CA ASP A 457 -0.22 -11.20 -22.00
C ASP A 457 -0.03 -11.54 -20.52
N TRP A 458 1.21 -11.82 -20.10
CA TRP A 458 1.61 -11.93 -18.70
C TRP A 458 2.04 -10.60 -18.08
N SER A 459 2.26 -9.56 -18.91
CA SER A 459 2.56 -8.21 -18.44
C SER A 459 1.56 -7.80 -17.34
N GLY A 460 2.07 -7.29 -16.22
CA GLY A 460 1.25 -6.89 -15.07
C GLY A 460 0.13 -5.92 -15.44
N TRP A 461 0.39 -5.01 -16.38
CA TRP A 461 -0.60 -4.05 -16.86
C TRP A 461 -1.70 -4.67 -17.73
N VAL A 462 -1.36 -5.71 -18.50
CA VAL A 462 -2.36 -6.47 -19.27
C VAL A 462 -3.25 -7.28 -18.33
N ARG A 463 -2.69 -7.84 -17.24
CA ARG A 463 -3.48 -8.46 -16.18
C ARG A 463 -4.45 -7.47 -15.54
N ALA A 464 -3.97 -6.28 -15.18
CA ALA A 464 -4.79 -5.21 -14.64
C ALA A 464 -5.91 -4.77 -15.60
N LEU A 465 -5.64 -4.65 -16.91
CA LEU A 465 -6.67 -4.34 -17.91
C LEU A 465 -7.75 -5.42 -17.98
N ARG A 466 -7.37 -6.71 -17.95
CA ARG A 466 -8.33 -7.81 -17.95
C ARG A 466 -9.22 -7.79 -16.72
N LEU A 467 -8.66 -7.48 -15.55
CA LEU A 467 -9.45 -7.33 -14.34
C LEU A 467 -10.41 -6.14 -14.47
N GLY A 468 -9.91 -4.97 -14.87
CA GLY A 468 -10.73 -3.77 -15.07
C GLY A 468 -11.89 -4.02 -16.02
N GLU A 469 -11.67 -4.74 -17.12
CA GLU A 469 -12.72 -5.08 -18.09
C GLU A 469 -13.81 -5.96 -17.47
N ARG A 470 -13.43 -6.97 -16.68
CA ARG A 470 -14.40 -7.82 -15.98
C ARG A 470 -15.18 -7.05 -14.93
N LEU A 471 -14.52 -6.21 -14.15
CA LEU A 471 -15.15 -5.38 -13.13
C LEU A 471 -16.13 -4.38 -13.76
N GLN A 472 -15.71 -3.73 -14.84
CA GLN A 472 -16.53 -2.78 -15.58
C GLN A 472 -17.76 -3.46 -16.19
N LYS A 473 -17.59 -4.62 -16.83
CA LYS A 473 -18.72 -5.39 -17.40
C LYS A 473 -19.68 -5.90 -16.34
N ARG A 474 -19.17 -6.32 -15.17
CA ARG A 474 -19.99 -7.03 -14.17
C ARG A 474 -20.66 -6.11 -13.16
N PHE A 475 -19.91 -5.14 -12.66
CA PHE A 475 -20.31 -4.29 -11.54
C PHE A 475 -20.45 -2.82 -11.95
N ASN A 476 -19.78 -2.39 -13.03
CA ASN A 476 -19.74 -0.99 -13.47
C ASN A 476 -19.35 -0.04 -12.32
N LYS A 477 -18.31 -0.42 -11.57
CA LYS A 477 -17.83 0.30 -10.39
C LYS A 477 -16.44 0.87 -10.62
N PRO A 478 -16.12 2.02 -9.98
CA PRO A 478 -14.76 2.48 -9.91
C PRO A 478 -13.89 1.46 -9.18
N TRP A 479 -12.65 1.32 -9.63
CA TRP A 479 -11.69 0.45 -8.98
C TRP A 479 -10.32 1.12 -8.83
N MET A 480 -9.53 0.60 -7.90
CA MET A 480 -8.19 1.10 -7.62
C MET A 480 -7.16 -0.02 -7.62
N LEU A 481 -5.94 0.31 -8.04
CA LEU A 481 -4.76 -0.49 -7.73
C LEU A 481 -4.29 -0.09 -6.34
N ALA A 482 -4.85 -0.73 -5.32
CA ALA A 482 -4.59 -0.45 -3.92
C ALA A 482 -3.19 -0.90 -3.48
N TYR A 483 -2.65 -1.91 -4.16
CA TYR A 483 -1.39 -2.52 -3.82
C TYR A 483 -0.57 -2.78 -5.08
N LEU A 484 0.11 -1.75 -5.59
CA LEU A 484 1.06 -1.89 -6.70
C LEU A 484 2.48 -2.03 -6.14
N SER A 485 3.08 -3.21 -6.32
CA SER A 485 4.43 -3.50 -5.84
C SER A 485 5.27 -4.17 -6.91
N ILE A 486 6.42 -3.58 -7.20
CA ILE A 486 7.37 -4.12 -8.16
C ILE A 486 8.71 -4.20 -7.45
N ALA A 487 9.18 -5.42 -7.16
CA ALA A 487 10.42 -5.61 -6.43
C ALA A 487 11.61 -5.20 -7.29
N SER A 488 12.57 -4.46 -6.74
CA SER A 488 13.77 -4.04 -7.47
C SER A 488 14.95 -5.02 -7.32
N GLN A 489 14.79 -6.13 -6.60
CA GLN A 489 15.82 -7.14 -6.42
C GLN A 489 15.55 -8.48 -7.14
N PRO A 490 16.64 -9.21 -7.49
CA PRO A 490 18.01 -8.71 -7.62
C PRO A 490 18.21 -7.91 -8.93
N ASN A 491 19.02 -6.83 -8.87
CA ASN A 491 19.45 -6.01 -10.01
C ASN A 491 18.30 -5.54 -10.94
N TRP A 492 17.16 -5.21 -10.36
CA TRP A 492 15.92 -4.91 -11.07
C TRP A 492 15.45 -3.46 -10.89
N GLU A 493 16.28 -2.57 -10.34
CA GLU A 493 15.92 -1.15 -10.18
C GLU A 493 15.59 -0.44 -11.50
N ALA A 494 16.38 -0.69 -12.55
CA ALA A 494 16.07 -0.17 -13.88
C ALA A 494 14.78 -0.80 -14.43
N GLN A 495 14.54 -2.08 -14.16
CA GLN A 495 13.32 -2.75 -14.62
C GLN A 495 12.08 -2.26 -13.86
N GLN A 496 12.18 -2.00 -12.56
CA GLN A 496 11.12 -1.40 -11.75
C GLN A 496 10.69 -0.06 -12.35
N ALA A 497 11.65 0.78 -12.75
CA ALA A 497 11.39 2.02 -13.48
C ALA A 497 10.75 1.78 -14.85
N ASN A 498 11.27 0.82 -15.63
CA ASN A 498 10.70 0.46 -16.93
C ASN A 498 9.25 -0.03 -16.83
N GLU A 499 8.92 -0.85 -15.84
CA GLU A 499 7.54 -1.29 -15.62
C GLU A 499 6.62 -0.11 -15.32
N LEU A 500 7.07 0.86 -14.53
CA LEU A 500 6.32 2.10 -14.31
C LEU A 500 6.17 2.93 -15.60
N GLU A 501 7.20 3.05 -16.43
CA GLU A 501 7.11 3.80 -17.69
C GLU A 501 6.05 3.21 -18.63
N LYS A 502 5.85 1.88 -18.63
CA LYS A 502 4.76 1.24 -19.40
C LYS A 502 3.38 1.77 -19.00
N LEU A 503 3.21 2.21 -17.75
CA LEU A 503 1.94 2.76 -17.26
C LEU A 503 1.52 3.99 -18.06
N HIS A 504 2.43 4.76 -18.66
CA HIS A 504 2.06 5.88 -19.53
C HIS A 504 1.13 5.44 -20.67
N PHE A 505 1.40 4.28 -21.28
CA PHE A 505 0.55 3.70 -22.32
C PHE A 505 -0.74 3.10 -21.74
N TYR A 506 -0.64 2.37 -20.62
CA TYR A 506 -1.76 1.61 -20.07
C TYR A 506 -2.74 2.44 -19.24
N LEU A 507 -2.32 3.53 -18.63
CA LEU A 507 -3.14 4.31 -17.71
C LEU A 507 -4.41 4.87 -18.39
N PRO A 508 -4.37 5.47 -19.59
CA PRO A 508 -5.59 5.90 -20.27
C PRO A 508 -6.58 4.75 -20.46
N LEU A 509 -6.10 3.57 -20.89
CA LEU A 509 -6.91 2.37 -21.09
C LEU A 509 -7.52 1.87 -19.78
N LEU A 510 -6.73 1.82 -18.70
CA LEU A 510 -7.20 1.45 -17.36
C LEU A 510 -8.25 2.44 -16.84
N ARG A 511 -8.08 3.74 -17.10
CA ARG A 511 -9.05 4.78 -16.72
C ARG A 511 -10.38 4.63 -17.47
N GLN A 512 -10.37 4.21 -18.76
CA GLN A 512 -11.62 3.90 -19.47
C GLN A 512 -12.40 2.76 -18.80
N LEU A 513 -11.68 1.86 -18.12
CA LEU A 513 -12.24 0.73 -17.36
C LEU A 513 -12.54 1.09 -15.90
N GLY A 514 -12.57 2.38 -15.54
CA GLY A 514 -12.95 2.83 -14.21
C GLY A 514 -11.82 2.84 -13.17
N LEU A 515 -10.55 2.69 -13.58
CA LEU A 515 -9.43 2.88 -12.65
C LEU A 515 -9.36 4.35 -12.24
N PHE A 516 -9.55 4.65 -10.96
CA PHE A 516 -9.54 6.03 -10.44
C PHE A 516 -8.36 6.34 -9.51
N ALA A 517 -7.70 5.31 -8.99
CA ALA A 517 -6.58 5.48 -8.07
C ALA A 517 -5.52 4.38 -8.22
N LEU A 518 -4.27 4.73 -7.90
CA LEU A 518 -3.14 3.83 -7.80
C LEU A 518 -2.31 4.20 -6.57
N ASN A 519 -2.06 3.22 -5.71
CA ASN A 519 -1.17 3.36 -4.57
C ASN A 519 0.05 2.46 -4.74
N TRP A 520 1.22 3.08 -4.77
CA TRP A 520 2.47 2.38 -4.81
C TRP A 520 2.86 1.86 -3.42
N PHE A 521 3.13 0.57 -3.33
CA PHE A 521 3.70 -0.03 -2.14
C PHE A 521 5.13 -0.47 -2.45
N SER A 522 6.14 -0.05 -1.68
CA SER A 522 6.14 0.89 -0.54
C SER A 522 6.93 2.16 -0.90
N PHE A 523 6.94 3.17 -0.03
CA PHE A 523 7.78 4.34 -0.29
C PHE A 523 9.27 4.01 -0.11
N THR A 524 9.59 3.20 0.90
CA THR A 524 10.94 2.75 1.24
C THR A 524 11.04 1.23 1.20
N ASP A 525 12.20 0.69 0.87
CA ASP A 525 12.52 -0.72 1.07
C ASP A 525 12.39 -1.13 2.53
N GLU A 526 11.97 -2.38 2.76
CA GLU A 526 11.71 -2.94 4.08
C GLU A 526 12.60 -4.18 4.30
N PRO A 527 13.82 -4.04 4.86
CA PRO A 527 14.81 -5.11 4.95
C PRO A 527 14.35 -6.37 5.69
N LEU A 528 13.32 -6.24 6.54
CA LEU A 528 12.77 -7.33 7.34
C LEU A 528 11.51 -7.94 6.72
N GLN A 529 11.03 -7.42 5.58
CA GLN A 529 9.84 -7.95 4.92
C GLN A 529 10.10 -9.36 4.38
N GLN A 530 9.10 -10.22 4.55
CA GLN A 530 9.08 -11.60 4.08
C GLN A 530 7.68 -11.92 3.53
N GLY A 531 7.62 -12.78 2.52
CA GLY A 531 6.39 -13.10 1.82
C GLY A 531 6.60 -14.05 0.65
N TRP A 532 5.60 -14.11 -0.24
CA TRP A 532 5.58 -14.98 -1.41
C TRP A 532 6.77 -14.77 -2.35
N PHE A 533 7.22 -13.53 -2.50
CA PHE A 533 8.32 -13.16 -3.39
C PHE A 533 9.71 -13.38 -2.78
N ALA A 534 9.79 -14.10 -1.65
CA ALA A 534 11.02 -14.41 -0.95
C ALA A 534 11.81 -13.15 -0.56
N ASP A 535 13.10 -13.08 -0.88
CA ASP A 535 13.97 -11.94 -0.59
C ASP A 535 13.66 -10.69 -1.41
N ALA A 536 12.97 -10.82 -2.55
CA ALA A 536 12.57 -9.68 -3.37
C ALA A 536 11.54 -8.78 -2.66
N GLU A 537 10.81 -9.31 -1.67
CA GLU A 537 9.87 -8.56 -0.81
C GLU A 537 10.50 -7.35 -0.13
N GLN A 538 11.82 -7.38 0.10
CA GLN A 538 12.55 -6.32 0.78
C GLN A 538 12.74 -5.07 -0.08
N SER A 539 12.37 -5.13 -1.37
CA SER A 539 12.85 -4.20 -2.39
C SER A 539 11.75 -3.46 -3.17
N PHE A 540 10.54 -3.34 -2.60
CA PHE A 540 9.41 -2.68 -3.25
C PHE A 540 9.46 -1.14 -3.21
N GLY A 541 10.37 -0.55 -2.44
CA GLY A 541 10.48 0.88 -2.24
C GLY A 541 10.78 1.65 -3.51
N LEU A 542 10.29 2.89 -3.60
CA LEU A 542 10.83 3.93 -4.50
C LEU A 542 12.15 4.50 -3.97
N LEU A 543 12.37 4.39 -2.66
CA LEU A 543 13.62 4.65 -1.97
C LEU A 543 14.18 3.33 -1.45
N ASN A 544 15.50 3.24 -1.29
CA ASN A 544 16.11 2.14 -0.55
C ASN A 544 15.93 2.32 0.98
N ALA A 545 16.45 1.39 1.79
CA ALA A 545 16.29 1.40 3.25
C ALA A 545 17.02 2.57 3.94
N GLU A 546 18.00 3.17 3.25
CA GLU A 546 18.74 4.37 3.67
C GLU A 546 18.16 5.66 3.09
N TYR A 547 16.95 5.63 2.52
CA TYR A 547 16.24 6.77 1.92
C TYR A 547 16.91 7.34 0.65
N ASN A 548 17.81 6.60 0.01
CA ASN A 548 18.34 6.99 -1.29
C ASN A 548 17.31 6.70 -2.39
N PRO A 549 17.09 7.64 -3.33
CA PRO A 549 16.11 7.45 -4.40
C PRO A 549 16.57 6.39 -5.41
N LYS A 550 15.63 5.53 -5.81
CA LYS A 550 15.79 4.61 -6.95
C LYS A 550 15.31 5.26 -8.25
N PRO A 551 15.71 4.75 -9.43
CA PRO A 551 15.24 5.26 -10.72
C PRO A 551 13.70 5.31 -10.87
N ALA A 552 12.99 4.39 -10.22
CA ALA A 552 11.53 4.34 -10.24
C ALA A 552 10.85 5.59 -9.64
N LEU A 553 11.49 6.28 -8.70
CA LEU A 553 10.94 7.49 -8.10
C LEU A 553 10.74 8.60 -9.14
N ASP A 554 11.73 8.80 -10.02
CA ASP A 554 11.69 9.87 -11.02
C ASP A 554 10.64 9.59 -12.09
N VAL A 555 10.46 8.33 -12.47
CA VAL A 555 9.36 7.90 -13.35
C VAL A 555 8.01 8.19 -12.70
N TYR A 556 7.86 7.82 -11.42
CA TYR A 556 6.60 7.99 -10.71
C TYR A 556 6.20 9.46 -10.58
N LYS A 557 7.16 10.35 -10.26
CA LYS A 557 6.93 11.81 -10.25
C LYS A 557 6.46 12.33 -11.60
N ARG A 558 7.13 11.93 -12.67
CA ARG A 558 6.80 12.38 -14.03
C ARG A 558 5.39 11.95 -14.44
N LEU A 559 5.00 10.71 -14.09
CA LEU A 559 3.63 10.22 -14.31
C LEU A 559 2.61 11.04 -13.52
N ILE A 560 2.89 11.40 -12.27
CA ILE A 560 2.03 12.28 -11.48
C ILE A 560 1.87 13.63 -12.20
N GLU A 561 2.97 14.30 -12.51
CA GLU A 561 2.98 15.63 -13.15
C GLU A 561 2.24 15.65 -14.51
N GLN A 562 2.46 14.64 -15.35
CA GLN A 562 1.80 14.50 -16.66
C GLN A 562 0.27 14.33 -16.55
N HIS A 563 -0.21 13.79 -15.43
CA HIS A 563 -1.63 13.51 -15.21
C HIS A 563 -2.28 14.40 -14.13
N GLU A 564 -1.55 15.40 -13.60
CA GLU A 564 -2.05 16.43 -12.68
C GLU A 564 -2.73 17.59 -13.40
N LEU A 565 -2.32 17.91 -14.64
CA LEU A 565 -2.75 19.11 -15.39
C LEU A 565 -4.26 19.18 -15.71
N ASP A 566 -5.01 18.10 -15.48
CA ASP A 566 -6.45 18.01 -15.75
C ASP A 566 -7.33 18.32 -14.52
N SER A 567 -6.78 18.66 -13.35
CA SER A 567 -7.59 18.89 -12.15
C SER A 567 -8.29 20.26 -12.17
N SER A 568 -9.43 20.32 -12.85
CA SER A 568 -10.39 21.40 -12.67
C SER A 568 -10.78 21.54 -11.19
N ILE A 569 -11.05 22.77 -10.74
CA ILE A 569 -11.58 23.01 -9.39
C ILE A 569 -12.92 22.27 -9.30
N PRO A 570 -13.14 21.41 -8.29
CA PRO A 570 -14.39 20.66 -8.21
C PRO A 570 -15.58 21.58 -7.97
N ASN A 571 -16.72 21.15 -8.50
CA ASN A 571 -17.98 21.81 -8.17
C ASN A 571 -18.40 21.39 -6.76
N VAL A 572 -18.90 22.36 -5.99
CA VAL A 572 -19.45 22.11 -4.66
C VAL A 572 -20.88 21.59 -4.80
N ILE A 573 -21.06 20.30 -4.51
CA ILE A 573 -22.38 19.64 -4.49
C ILE A 573 -23.15 20.08 -3.24
N ARG A 574 -22.48 20.07 -2.09
CA ARG A 574 -23.07 20.42 -0.79
C ARG A 574 -22.08 21.19 0.07
N PHE A 575 -22.55 22.25 0.72
CA PHE A 575 -21.82 23.00 1.74
C PHE A 575 -22.82 23.57 2.74
N ASP A 576 -23.07 22.76 3.77
CA ASP A 576 -24.05 23.04 4.80
C ASP A 576 -23.32 23.32 6.12
N VAL A 577 -23.83 24.30 6.84
CA VAL A 577 -23.32 24.69 8.16
C VAL A 577 -24.53 24.78 9.07
N THR A 578 -24.57 23.91 10.08
CA THR A 578 -25.69 23.81 11.02
C THR A 578 -25.19 23.93 12.44
N THR A 579 -26.05 24.37 13.36
CA THR A 579 -25.74 24.28 14.80
C THR A 579 -26.27 22.96 15.33
N ALA A 580 -25.43 22.20 16.03
CA ALA A 580 -25.86 21.03 16.78
C ALA A 580 -26.05 21.43 18.25
N SER A 581 -27.25 21.20 18.77
CA SER A 581 -27.55 21.39 20.19
C SER A 581 -27.16 20.13 20.96
N SER A 582 -25.95 20.08 21.53
CA SER A 582 -25.68 19.12 22.60
C SER A 582 -26.10 19.72 23.95
N SER A 583 -26.48 18.89 24.92
CA SER A 583 -26.93 19.32 26.25
C SER A 583 -25.87 20.05 27.07
N VAL A 584 -24.63 20.15 26.56
CA VAL A 584 -23.52 20.78 27.26
C VAL A 584 -22.89 21.89 26.43
N LEU A 585 -22.70 21.70 25.11
CA LEU A 585 -22.05 22.66 24.21
C LEU A 585 -22.79 22.78 22.87
N GLN A 586 -23.02 24.00 22.35
CA GLN A 586 -23.40 24.16 20.95
C GLN A 586 -22.17 23.84 20.07
N SER A 587 -22.32 23.21 18.91
CA SER A 587 -21.25 23.06 17.91
C SER A 587 -21.75 23.50 16.54
N LEU A 588 -20.84 23.89 15.65
CA LEU A 588 -21.12 24.04 14.22
C LEU A 588 -20.74 22.75 13.52
N LYS A 589 -21.72 22.06 12.96
CA LYS A 589 -21.48 20.94 12.06
C LYS A 589 -21.38 21.45 10.63
N ILE A 590 -20.30 21.10 9.96
CA ILE A 590 -19.99 21.51 8.60
C ILE A 590 -19.93 20.27 7.71
N ASP A 591 -20.81 20.19 6.73
CA ASP A 591 -20.88 19.09 5.77
C ASP A 591 -20.51 19.58 4.36
N LEU A 592 -19.50 18.95 3.78
CA LEU A 592 -18.95 19.24 2.45
C LEU A 592 -19.10 18.02 1.54
N ALA A 593 -19.55 18.24 0.30
CA ALA A 593 -19.46 17.28 -0.79
C ALA A 593 -19.06 17.99 -2.10
N LEU A 594 -18.17 17.37 -2.84
CA LEU A 594 -17.52 17.86 -4.06
C LEU A 594 -17.74 16.85 -5.20
N THR A 595 -17.66 17.30 -6.46
CA THR A 595 -17.73 16.39 -7.62
C THR A 595 -16.56 15.44 -7.72
N HIS A 596 -15.44 15.80 -7.11
CA HIS A 596 -14.23 15.01 -7.07
C HIS A 596 -13.28 15.52 -5.99
N TRP A 597 -12.18 14.80 -5.80
CA TRP A 597 -11.12 15.13 -4.87
C TRP A 597 -10.59 16.56 -5.03
N ALA A 598 -10.42 17.27 -3.90
CA ALA A 598 -9.58 18.46 -3.81
C ALA A 598 -8.99 18.62 -2.41
N GLN A 599 -7.99 19.50 -2.33
CA GLN A 599 -7.59 20.09 -1.07
C GLN A 599 -8.57 21.20 -0.70
N TRP A 600 -9.13 21.11 0.50
CA TRP A 600 -10.07 22.07 1.03
C TRP A 600 -9.52 22.74 2.28
N LYS A 601 -9.85 24.02 2.45
CA LYS A 601 -9.64 24.78 3.69
C LYS A 601 -10.98 25.41 4.08
N ILE A 602 -11.42 25.15 5.30
CA ILE A 602 -12.59 25.80 5.89
C ILE A 602 -12.09 26.90 6.81
N VAL A 603 -12.57 28.12 6.61
CA VAL A 603 -12.19 29.31 7.39
C VAL A 603 -13.42 29.86 8.10
N ILE A 604 -13.42 29.85 9.43
CA ILE A 604 -14.46 30.45 10.26
C ILE A 604 -13.94 31.78 10.78
N SER A 605 -14.62 32.90 10.53
CA SER A 605 -14.18 34.23 10.97
C SER A 605 -15.25 35.04 11.69
N GLN A 606 -14.80 35.90 12.60
CA GLN A 606 -15.60 36.92 13.27
C GLN A 606 -14.74 38.17 13.46
N GLY A 607 -15.07 39.26 12.73
CA GLY A 607 -14.22 40.45 12.67
C GLY A 607 -12.88 40.16 11.97
N SER A 608 -11.77 40.59 12.55
CA SER A 608 -10.41 40.34 12.04
C SER A 608 -9.86 38.96 12.37
N ASN A 609 -10.57 38.20 13.21
CA ASN A 609 -10.08 36.93 13.72
C ASN A 609 -10.65 35.77 12.91
N HIS A 610 -9.85 34.73 12.77
CA HIS A 610 -10.25 33.55 12.03
C HIS A 610 -9.66 32.29 12.63
N TRP A 611 -10.39 31.20 12.45
CA TRP A 611 -9.96 29.83 12.64
C TRP A 611 -9.95 29.17 11.26
N SER A 612 -9.04 28.23 11.03
CA SER A 612 -9.13 27.42 9.83
C SER A 612 -8.69 25.98 10.04
N SER A 613 -9.37 25.07 9.34
CA SER A 613 -9.00 23.66 9.22
C SER A 613 -8.77 23.32 7.75
N LYS A 614 -7.82 22.43 7.51
CA LYS A 614 -7.41 21.97 6.17
C LYS A 614 -7.63 20.46 6.09
N GLY A 615 -7.92 19.98 4.89
CA GLY A 615 -8.06 18.56 4.61
C GLY A 615 -8.01 18.26 3.12
N ALA A 616 -8.14 16.98 2.79
CA ALA A 616 -8.27 16.52 1.41
C ALA A 616 -9.40 15.50 1.30
N GLY A 617 -10.14 15.53 0.20
CA GLY A 617 -11.35 14.74 0.09
C GLY A 617 -12.22 15.15 -1.08
N GLU A 618 -13.17 14.28 -1.41
CA GLU A 618 -14.38 14.67 -2.15
C GLU A 618 -15.55 14.96 -1.20
N SER A 619 -15.39 14.63 0.09
CA SER A 619 -16.34 14.99 1.14
C SER A 619 -15.62 15.24 2.46
N ALA A 620 -16.26 15.99 3.35
CA ALA A 620 -15.81 16.13 4.72
C ALA A 620 -17.02 16.39 5.62
N THR A 621 -16.98 15.83 6.83
CA THR A 621 -17.84 16.23 7.94
C THR A 621 -16.92 16.69 9.06
N LEU A 622 -17.15 17.92 9.54
CA LEU A 622 -16.38 18.52 10.62
C LEU A 622 -17.32 19.04 11.69
N ASP A 623 -17.03 18.72 12.94
CA ASP A 623 -17.67 19.34 14.08
C ASP A 623 -16.74 20.38 14.70
N TRP A 624 -17.14 21.64 14.62
CA TRP A 624 -16.46 22.74 15.26
C TRP A 624 -17.19 23.08 16.57
N HIS A 625 -16.59 22.70 17.69
CA HIS A 625 -17.14 23.03 19.01
C HIS A 625 -16.51 24.35 19.42
N GLY A 626 -17.18 25.49 19.24
CA GLY A 626 -16.58 26.81 19.43
C GLY A 626 -16.13 27.19 20.86
N GLN A 627 -15.89 26.22 21.72
CA GLN A 627 -15.02 26.33 22.88
C GLN A 627 -13.55 26.03 22.54
N MET A 628 -13.28 25.32 21.43
CA MET A 628 -11.98 25.17 20.76
C MET A 628 -11.47 26.47 20.13
N LEU A 629 -11.88 27.62 20.71
CA LEU A 629 -11.68 28.92 20.14
C LEU A 629 -10.70 29.76 20.95
N PRO A 630 -9.83 30.51 20.25
CA PRO A 630 -9.17 31.65 20.84
C PRO A 630 -10.23 32.66 21.28
N THR A 631 -9.93 33.42 22.32
CA THR A 631 -10.76 34.40 23.06
C THR A 631 -11.62 35.38 22.25
N TRP A 632 -11.53 35.40 20.92
CA TRP A 632 -12.22 36.35 20.06
C TRP A 632 -13.64 35.94 19.65
N ALA A 633 -13.97 34.65 19.63
CA ALA A 633 -15.24 34.21 19.07
C ALA A 633 -16.39 34.30 20.07
N THR A 634 -16.95 35.49 20.16
CA THR A 634 -18.07 35.81 21.05
C THR A 634 -19.41 35.34 20.46
N SER A 635 -20.43 35.22 21.32
CA SER A 635 -21.81 35.02 20.85
C SER A 635 -22.16 36.08 19.80
N GLY A 636 -22.54 35.65 18.60
CA GLY A 636 -22.76 36.53 17.45
C GLY A 636 -22.70 35.78 16.12
N THR A 637 -22.71 36.52 15.02
CA THR A 637 -22.62 35.93 13.68
C THR A 637 -21.17 35.59 13.35
N VAL A 638 -20.94 34.38 12.83
CA VAL A 638 -19.67 33.95 12.25
C VAL A 638 -19.81 33.71 10.75
N LEU A 639 -18.72 33.93 10.00
CA LEU A 639 -18.62 33.66 8.57
C LEU A 639 -17.86 32.36 8.37
N VAL A 640 -18.44 31.41 7.63
CA VAL A 640 -17.79 30.13 7.29
C VAL A 640 -17.52 30.11 5.78
N ASN A 641 -16.24 30.09 5.40
CA ASN A 641 -15.78 30.09 4.02
C ASN A 641 -15.18 28.74 3.65
N LEU A 642 -15.51 28.25 2.45
CA LEU A 642 -14.85 27.13 1.82
C LEU A 642 -13.87 27.64 0.78
N VAL A 643 -12.61 27.23 0.91
CA VAL A 643 -11.52 27.49 -0.03
C VAL A 643 -11.10 26.15 -0.65
N LEU A 644 -11.08 26.07 -1.97
CA LEU A 644 -10.68 24.88 -2.73
C LEU A 644 -9.43 25.22 -3.54
N ASN A 645 -8.37 24.44 -3.39
CA ASN A 645 -7.08 24.67 -4.07
C ASN A 645 -6.60 26.13 -3.98
N GLY A 646 -6.79 26.76 -2.81
CA GLY A 646 -6.42 28.15 -2.56
C GLY A 646 -7.43 29.22 -3.01
N GLN A 647 -8.54 28.85 -3.66
CA GLN A 647 -9.57 29.80 -4.12
C GLN A 647 -10.86 29.71 -3.31
N ALA A 648 -11.33 30.85 -2.80
CA ALA A 648 -12.60 30.94 -2.07
C ALA A 648 -13.78 30.64 -3.01
N THR A 649 -14.58 29.62 -2.65
CA THR A 649 -15.63 29.07 -3.54
C THR A 649 -17.04 29.23 -2.98
N LYS A 650 -17.24 29.07 -1.66
CA LYS A 650 -18.56 29.22 -1.00
C LYS A 650 -18.41 29.92 0.36
N GLN A 651 -19.50 30.57 0.78
CA GLN A 651 -19.59 31.26 2.06
C GLN A 651 -20.96 31.04 2.72
N ARG A 652 -20.99 30.97 4.05
CA ARG A 652 -22.18 30.90 4.90
C ARG A 652 -22.05 31.84 6.09
N GLN A 653 -23.17 32.37 6.55
CA GLN A 653 -23.27 33.11 7.81
C GLN A 653 -24.13 32.31 8.76
N ILE A 654 -23.70 32.17 10.02
CA ILE A 654 -24.47 31.47 11.04
C ILE A 654 -24.35 32.17 12.38
N ALA A 655 -25.45 32.20 13.14
CA ALA A 655 -25.45 32.68 14.51
C ALA A 655 -24.82 31.63 15.42
N TRP A 656 -23.93 32.07 16.29
CA TRP A 656 -23.18 31.25 17.23
C TRP A 656 -23.39 31.77 18.66
N GLN A 657 -23.51 30.87 19.64
CA GLN A 657 -23.50 31.23 21.06
C GLN A 657 -22.29 30.58 21.75
N GLY A 658 -21.34 31.41 22.15
CA GLY A 658 -20.14 30.99 22.88
C GLY A 658 -20.25 31.30 24.37
N ALA A 659 -19.76 30.39 25.22
CA ALA A 659 -19.51 30.63 26.64
C ALA A 659 -17.99 30.59 26.90
N PHE A 660 -17.48 31.60 27.61
CA PHE A 660 -16.07 31.67 28.00
C PHE A 660 -15.92 31.37 29.49
N ASN A 661 -14.98 30.49 29.83
CA ASN A 661 -14.40 30.39 31.17
C ASN A 661 -12.87 30.49 31.08
N ASN A 662 -12.30 31.27 32.01
CA ASN A 662 -10.91 31.40 32.46
C ASN A 662 -9.77 31.21 31.44
N ASP A 663 -8.96 32.27 31.25
CA ASP A 663 -7.68 32.21 30.55
C ASP A 663 -6.51 32.36 31.51
N LEU A 664 -5.42 31.61 31.26
CA LEU A 664 -4.11 31.88 31.85
C LEU A 664 -3.11 32.23 30.75
N ALA A 665 -2.62 33.46 30.78
CA ALA A 665 -1.48 33.88 29.95
C ALA A 665 -0.18 33.33 30.57
N ILE A 666 0.63 32.63 29.77
CA ILE A 666 1.79 31.86 30.28
C ILE A 666 3.14 32.45 29.85
N ASN A 667 3.22 33.09 28.68
CA ASN A 667 4.40 33.86 28.23
C ASN A 667 5.79 33.21 28.49
N GLU A 668 5.93 31.90 28.32
CA GLU A 668 7.19 31.16 28.54
C GLU A 668 7.95 30.93 27.24
N ASN A 669 9.24 31.27 27.20
CA ASN A 669 10.13 30.95 26.06
C ASN A 669 10.78 29.58 26.30
N ILE A 670 10.60 28.67 25.35
CA ILE A 670 11.01 27.26 25.46
C ILE A 670 11.97 26.91 24.33
N VAL A 671 12.99 26.10 24.64
CA VAL A 671 13.82 25.41 23.66
C VAL A 671 13.86 23.94 24.03
N LEU A 672 13.29 23.08 23.19
CA LEU A 672 13.28 21.62 23.41
C LEU A 672 14.26 20.95 22.43
N SER A 673 15.29 20.29 22.96
CA SER A 673 16.11 19.34 22.19
C SER A 673 15.34 18.04 21.93
N THR A 674 15.89 17.14 21.12
CA THR A 674 15.29 15.83 20.82
C THR A 674 14.94 15.08 22.10
N TRP A 675 13.72 14.59 22.18
CA TRP A 675 13.10 13.88 23.30
C TRP A 675 12.94 14.67 24.60
N GLN A 676 13.31 15.96 24.64
CA GLN A 676 13.04 16.80 25.79
C GLN A 676 11.56 17.17 25.86
N THR A 677 11.07 17.28 27.10
CA THR A 677 9.69 17.59 27.42
C THR A 677 9.59 18.90 28.18
N TRP A 678 8.69 19.78 27.78
CA TRP A 678 8.15 20.83 28.64
C TRP A 678 6.89 20.31 29.31
N GLN A 679 6.73 20.55 30.62
CA GLN A 679 5.60 20.08 31.41
C GLN A 679 4.99 21.23 32.21
N ARG A 680 3.66 21.24 32.33
CA ARG A 680 2.93 22.18 33.18
C ARG A 680 1.68 21.54 33.78
N GLU A 681 1.40 21.80 35.06
CA GLU A 681 0.10 21.45 35.65
C GLU A 681 -1.05 22.19 34.95
N THR A 682 -2.20 21.54 34.86
CA THR A 682 -3.42 22.16 34.33
C THR A 682 -4.01 23.15 35.33
N ILE A 683 -4.68 24.20 34.82
CA ILE A 683 -5.33 25.21 35.67
C ILE A 683 -6.46 24.57 36.49
N GLU A 684 -7.24 23.73 35.82
CA GLU A 684 -8.28 22.90 36.43
C GLU A 684 -7.75 21.47 36.51
N GLN A 685 -7.90 20.80 37.66
CA GLN A 685 -7.46 19.41 37.78
C GLN A 685 -8.24 18.53 36.80
N LEU A 686 -7.50 17.89 35.88
CA LEU A 686 -8.08 16.89 35.00
C LEU A 686 -8.40 15.64 35.81
N ASN A 687 -9.66 15.20 35.78
CA ASN A 687 -10.06 13.93 36.35
C ASN A 687 -9.69 12.80 35.39
N ALA A 688 -8.87 11.86 35.85
CA ALA A 688 -8.45 10.69 35.07
C ALA A 688 -9.64 9.94 34.44
N GLN A 689 -10.77 9.85 35.15
CA GLN A 689 -11.97 9.15 34.71
C GLN A 689 -12.73 9.87 33.60
N GLN A 690 -12.43 11.15 33.32
CA GLN A 690 -13.06 11.88 32.23
C GLN A 690 -12.33 11.67 30.91
N LEU A 691 -11.03 11.41 30.94
CA LEU A 691 -10.23 11.23 29.74
C LEU A 691 -10.78 10.08 28.88
N GLY A 692 -10.77 10.28 27.56
CA GLY A 692 -11.31 9.34 26.60
C GLY A 692 -12.82 9.37 26.39
N LYS A 693 -13.57 10.23 27.10
CA LYS A 693 -15.03 10.37 26.93
C LYS A 693 -15.38 11.51 25.98
N THR A 694 -16.37 11.32 25.12
CA THR A 694 -16.81 12.30 24.09
C THR A 694 -17.20 13.68 24.62
N ASN A 695 -17.60 13.77 25.89
CA ASN A 695 -18.00 15.02 26.55
C ASN A 695 -17.00 15.45 27.64
N SER A 696 -15.73 15.09 27.53
CA SER A 696 -14.73 15.35 28.57
C SER A 696 -14.11 16.73 28.52
N GLY A 697 -14.32 17.49 27.43
CA GLY A 697 -13.74 18.81 27.23
C GLY A 697 -12.55 18.79 26.27
N SER A 698 -11.70 19.81 26.34
CA SER A 698 -10.49 19.90 25.50
C SER A 698 -9.35 20.69 26.17
N LEU A 699 -8.14 20.52 25.66
CA LEU A 699 -6.95 21.31 25.98
C LEU A 699 -6.65 22.26 24.84
N GLU A 700 -6.40 23.52 25.14
CA GLU A 700 -5.88 24.49 24.17
C GLU A 700 -4.47 24.94 24.56
N LEU A 701 -3.56 24.95 23.59
CA LEU A 701 -2.22 25.53 23.73
C LEU A 701 -2.00 26.52 22.59
N VAL A 702 -1.40 27.68 22.88
CA VAL A 702 -1.05 28.67 21.86
C VAL A 702 0.44 28.94 21.89
N PHE A 703 1.10 28.72 20.75
CA PHE A 703 2.53 28.87 20.56
C PHE A 703 2.82 29.99 19.56
N THR A 704 3.88 30.76 19.81
CA THR A 704 4.39 31.77 18.88
C THR A 704 5.80 31.41 18.40
N GLY A 705 6.09 31.66 17.13
CA GLY A 705 7.42 31.42 16.55
C GLY A 705 7.68 30.01 16.03
N LEU A 706 6.65 29.17 15.93
CA LEU A 706 6.77 27.87 15.27
C LEU A 706 6.66 27.99 13.75
N ASN A 707 7.52 27.24 13.06
CA ASN A 707 7.39 27.01 11.62
C ASN A 707 6.79 25.63 11.31
N PRO A 708 6.32 25.38 10.07
CA PRO A 708 5.69 24.10 9.69
C PRO A 708 6.58 22.87 9.88
N THR A 709 7.90 22.99 9.70
CA THR A 709 8.84 21.88 9.89
C THR A 709 8.94 21.50 11.36
N GLN A 710 9.08 22.50 12.24
CA GLN A 710 9.12 22.32 13.69
C GLN A 710 7.84 21.66 14.22
N LEU A 711 6.68 22.11 13.72
CA LEU A 711 5.37 21.55 14.06
C LEU A 711 5.31 20.03 13.89
N SER A 712 5.86 19.52 12.78
CA SER A 712 5.77 18.08 12.46
C SER A 712 6.44 17.15 13.47
N GLY A 713 7.44 17.65 14.21
CA GLY A 713 8.12 16.88 15.25
C GLY A 713 7.67 17.20 16.67
N LEU A 714 6.67 18.07 16.86
CA LEU A 714 6.10 18.31 18.19
C LEU A 714 4.96 17.34 18.48
N TYR A 715 4.99 16.80 19.69
CA TYR A 715 3.93 15.98 20.25
C TYR A 715 3.39 16.68 21.49
N ILE A 716 2.07 16.73 21.61
CA ILE A 716 1.39 17.37 22.72
C ILE A 716 0.55 16.30 23.40
N GLY A 717 0.53 16.32 24.72
CA GLY A 717 -0.22 15.33 25.45
C GLY A 717 -0.35 15.62 26.92
N LEU A 718 -0.54 14.54 27.66
CA LEU A 718 -0.65 14.55 29.09
C LEU A 718 0.42 13.63 29.69
N VAL A 719 0.89 13.98 30.88
CA VAL A 719 1.79 13.17 31.69
C VAL A 719 1.27 13.10 33.11
N ASP A 720 1.32 11.92 33.69
CA ASP A 720 0.81 11.65 35.02
C ASP A 720 1.93 11.78 36.09
N SER A 721 1.57 11.72 37.37
CA SER A 721 2.52 11.85 38.49
C SER A 721 3.62 10.78 38.57
N GLN A 722 3.47 9.64 37.89
CA GLN A 722 4.44 8.56 37.77
C GLN A 722 5.26 8.61 36.46
N GLY A 723 4.99 9.59 35.59
CA GLY A 723 5.71 9.80 34.34
C GLY A 723 5.28 8.91 33.18
N TYR A 724 4.10 8.29 33.23
CA TYR A 724 3.47 7.76 32.02
C TYR A 724 2.83 8.92 31.27
N LEU A 725 2.99 8.89 29.96
CA LEU A 725 2.54 9.92 29.05
C LEU A 725 1.59 9.32 28.02
N GLN A 726 0.67 10.15 27.56
CA GLN A 726 -0.10 9.88 26.36
C GLN A 726 0.03 11.12 25.48
N THR A 727 0.70 10.97 24.34
CA THR A 727 0.99 12.08 23.43
C THR A 727 0.39 11.86 22.06
N LEU A 728 0.04 12.97 21.41
CA LEU A 728 -0.58 13.02 20.11
C LEU A 728 0.27 13.92 19.19
N SER A 729 0.31 13.60 17.90
CA SER A 729 1.00 14.42 16.90
C SER A 729 0.34 15.79 16.84
N SER A 730 1.13 16.84 17.04
CA SER A 730 0.61 18.20 17.05
C SER A 730 0.05 18.64 15.68
N THR A 731 0.51 18.02 14.58
CA THR A 731 0.05 18.31 13.21
C THR A 731 -1.43 18.01 13.03
N GLY A 732 -1.98 17.00 13.72
CA GLY A 732 -3.39 16.64 13.63
C GLY A 732 -4.36 17.61 14.32
N TYR A 733 -3.85 18.54 15.14
CA TYR A 733 -4.66 19.45 15.98
C TYR A 733 -4.31 20.93 15.81
N ALA A 734 -3.28 21.24 15.03
CA ALA A 734 -2.79 22.59 14.83
C ALA A 734 -3.75 23.40 13.96
N TYR A 735 -3.96 24.67 14.31
CA TYR A 735 -4.64 25.66 13.48
C TYR A 735 -3.93 27.01 13.54
N GLU A 736 -4.11 27.77 12.46
CA GLU A 736 -3.61 29.15 12.33
C GLU A 736 -4.49 30.08 13.20
N ASN A 737 -3.85 30.87 14.08
CA ASN A 737 -4.49 31.88 14.91
C ASN A 737 -3.73 33.21 14.79
N GLY A 738 -3.94 33.94 13.69
CA GLY A 738 -3.16 35.14 13.38
C GLY A 738 -1.70 34.79 13.08
N SER A 739 -0.75 35.36 13.83
CA SER A 739 0.67 35.01 13.76
C SER A 739 1.06 33.76 14.56
N ASP A 740 0.13 33.23 15.34
CA ASP A 740 0.38 32.16 16.31
C ASP A 740 -0.10 30.82 15.77
N THR A 741 0.50 29.74 16.26
CA THR A 741 0.02 28.38 16.05
C THR A 741 -0.68 27.92 17.31
N ALA A 742 -1.96 27.59 17.21
CA ALA A 742 -2.73 27.08 18.31
C ALA A 742 -3.08 25.61 18.10
N PHE A 743 -3.32 24.90 19.18
CA PHE A 743 -3.63 23.48 19.22
C PHE A 743 -4.87 23.30 20.06
N THR A 744 -5.85 22.56 19.57
CA THR A 744 -6.96 22.12 20.42
C THR A 744 -7.11 20.62 20.37
N ILE A 745 -6.97 20.00 21.53
CA ILE A 745 -6.95 18.55 21.68
C ILE A 745 -8.17 18.16 22.52
N PRO A 746 -9.18 17.51 21.91
CA PRO A 746 -10.27 16.90 22.66
C PRO A 746 -9.75 15.97 23.74
N LEU A 747 -10.27 16.08 24.95
CA LEU A 747 -9.91 15.17 26.04
C LEU A 747 -10.39 13.72 25.75
N SER A 748 -11.33 13.56 24.81
CA SER A 748 -11.77 12.27 24.27
C SER A 748 -10.69 11.53 23.49
N ASP A 749 -9.67 12.22 22.97
CA ASP A 749 -8.57 11.58 22.24
C ASP A 749 -7.52 10.96 23.18
N PHE A 750 -7.62 11.23 24.48
CA PHE A 750 -6.83 10.56 25.51
C PHE A 750 -7.48 9.24 25.99
N ASN A 751 -7.78 8.35 25.03
CA ASN A 751 -8.48 7.07 25.22
C ASN A 751 -7.60 5.83 25.00
N ASN A 752 -6.30 5.99 24.85
CA ASN A 752 -5.34 4.90 24.65
C ASN A 752 -4.52 4.67 25.93
N ASP A 753 -3.80 3.55 25.96
CA ASP A 753 -2.89 3.25 27.05
C ASP A 753 -1.79 4.32 27.17
N TRP A 754 -1.42 4.59 28.41
CA TRP A 754 -0.38 5.53 28.80
C TRP A 754 0.95 4.80 28.82
N VAL A 755 2.00 5.40 28.25
CA VAL A 755 3.31 4.78 28.10
C VAL A 755 4.36 5.46 28.98
N LYS A 756 5.24 4.66 29.57
CA LYS A 756 6.50 5.13 30.16
C LYS A 756 7.64 4.29 29.58
N TYR A 757 8.76 4.93 29.26
CA TYR A 757 9.93 4.21 28.78
C TYR A 757 10.86 3.89 29.95
N ASP A 758 10.99 2.61 30.29
CA ASP A 758 11.94 2.12 31.30
C ASP A 758 13.10 1.42 30.58
N ASN A 759 14.29 2.02 30.61
CA ASN A 759 15.47 1.58 29.85
C ASN A 759 15.19 1.39 28.35
N GLY A 760 14.38 2.27 27.75
CA GLY A 760 13.99 2.22 26.34
C GLY A 760 12.88 1.23 26.01
N VAL A 761 12.40 0.46 26.99
CA VAL A 761 11.26 -0.45 26.82
C VAL A 761 9.96 0.26 27.20
N PRO A 762 8.93 0.27 26.35
CA PRO A 762 7.64 0.85 26.69
C PRO A 762 6.92 0.00 27.73
N VAL A 763 6.48 0.63 28.81
CA VAL A 763 5.60 0.08 29.85
C VAL A 763 4.26 0.79 29.72
N TRP A 764 3.21 0.02 29.44
CA TRP A 764 1.86 0.51 29.20
C TRP A 764 0.97 0.37 30.43
N ARG A 765 -0.02 1.25 30.55
CA ARG A 765 -1.11 1.13 31.51
C ARG A 765 -2.38 1.79 30.99
N GLU A 766 -3.53 1.23 31.35
CA GLU A 766 -4.83 1.68 30.85
C GLU A 766 -5.29 3.03 31.44
N GLN A 767 -4.83 3.38 32.65
CA GLN A 767 -5.35 4.54 33.40
C GLN A 767 -4.22 5.43 33.92
N PRO A 768 -4.37 6.77 33.87
CA PRO A 768 -3.42 7.69 34.48
C PRO A 768 -3.54 7.74 36.01
N SER A 769 -2.56 8.37 36.65
CA SER A 769 -2.52 8.64 38.09
C SER A 769 -2.47 10.14 38.27
N GLU A 770 -3.17 10.64 39.28
CA GLU A 770 -3.23 12.07 39.53
C GLU A 770 -2.00 12.55 40.32
N PRO A 771 -1.62 13.84 40.21
CA PRO A 771 -2.14 14.84 39.26
C PRO A 771 -1.70 14.59 37.81
N ILE A 772 -2.50 15.09 36.86
CA ILE A 772 -2.22 15.05 35.43
C ILE A 772 -1.73 16.42 34.97
N SER A 773 -0.60 16.44 34.27
CA SER A 773 0.02 17.63 33.69
C SER A 773 -0.04 17.59 32.16
N ILE A 774 0.04 18.75 31.53
CA ILE A 774 0.26 18.90 30.09
C ILE A 774 1.74 18.66 29.81
N VAL A 775 2.02 17.99 28.69
CA VAL A 775 3.38 17.80 28.19
C VAL A 775 3.48 18.20 26.72
N VAL A 776 4.60 18.83 26.35
CA VAL A 776 5.01 19.08 24.97
C VAL A 776 6.38 18.44 24.79
N GLN A 777 6.51 17.56 23.80
CA GLN A 777 7.72 16.81 23.51
C GLN A 777 8.22 17.13 22.10
N ASN A 778 9.52 17.37 21.95
CA ASN A 778 10.15 17.47 20.63
C ASN A 778 10.74 16.13 20.20
N THR A 779 10.42 15.67 18.99
CA THR A 779 10.97 14.45 18.37
C THR A 779 11.88 14.76 17.19
N ASN A 780 11.99 16.03 16.77
CA ASN A 780 12.94 16.46 15.77
C ASN A 780 14.37 16.25 16.25
N GLN A 781 15.25 15.87 15.34
CA GLN A 781 16.70 15.80 15.60
C GLN A 781 17.30 17.17 15.98
N GLN A 782 16.70 18.25 15.48
CA GLN A 782 17.12 19.62 15.78
C GLN A 782 16.30 20.21 16.94
N PRO A 783 16.93 21.04 17.80
CA PRO A 783 16.21 21.77 18.84
C PRO A 783 15.11 22.66 18.26
N THR A 784 13.95 22.66 18.91
CA THR A 784 12.79 23.46 18.53
C THR A 784 12.58 24.56 19.55
N ALA A 785 12.68 25.82 19.11
CA ALA A 785 12.48 27.00 19.93
C ALA A 785 11.12 27.65 19.62
N PHE A 786 10.35 27.96 20.66
CA PHE A 786 9.03 28.59 20.56
C PHE A 786 8.65 29.24 21.88
N LYS A 787 7.59 30.03 21.89
CA LYS A 787 7.03 30.59 23.12
C LYS A 787 5.62 30.07 23.36
N VAL A 788 5.35 29.56 24.56
CA VAL A 788 4.01 29.20 25.02
C VAL A 788 3.32 30.46 25.53
N SER A 789 2.43 31.03 24.72
CA SER A 789 1.71 32.26 25.10
C SER A 789 0.50 31.96 25.97
N ARG A 790 -0.13 30.78 25.80
CA ARG A 790 -1.38 30.42 26.48
C ARG A 790 -1.54 28.91 26.67
N VAL A 791 -2.20 28.53 27.76
CA VAL A 791 -2.74 27.19 27.99
C VAL A 791 -4.13 27.34 28.60
N ARG A 792 -5.06 26.50 28.16
CA ARG A 792 -6.43 26.49 28.67
C ARG A 792 -6.97 25.06 28.75
N THR A 793 -7.78 24.81 29.77
CA THR A 793 -8.58 23.60 29.88
C THR A 793 -10.05 24.01 29.72
N LEU A 794 -10.76 23.32 28.85
CA LEU A 794 -12.14 23.62 28.48
C LEU A 794 -13.00 22.48 29.00
N LEU A 795 -13.39 22.55 30.27
CA LEU A 795 -14.21 21.50 30.89
C LEU A 795 -15.71 21.78 30.75
N PRO A 796 -16.54 20.73 30.64
CA PRO A 796 -17.99 20.86 30.74
C PRO A 796 -18.38 21.52 32.07
N ASN A 797 -19.33 22.44 32.05
CA ASN A 797 -19.83 23.10 33.25
C ASN A 797 -20.65 22.10 34.10
N LEU A 798 -19.98 21.33 34.97
CA LEU A 798 -20.61 20.29 35.80
C LEU A 798 -21.54 20.85 36.89
N THR A 799 -21.51 22.17 37.12
CA THR A 799 -22.30 22.86 38.15
C THR A 799 -23.75 23.14 37.73
N ALA A 800 -24.10 22.98 36.46
CA ALA A 800 -25.49 23.01 36.00
C ALA A 800 -26.15 21.64 36.20
N GLN A 801 -26.20 21.13 37.43
CA GLN A 801 -27.20 20.10 37.71
C GLN A 801 -28.58 20.75 37.53
N PRO A 802 -29.50 20.15 36.75
CA PRO A 802 -30.85 20.66 36.68
C PRO A 802 -31.39 20.70 38.10
N ILE A 803 -31.80 21.88 38.56
CA ILE A 803 -32.56 22.00 39.79
C ILE A 803 -33.86 21.23 39.53
N ILE A 804 -33.87 19.97 39.96
CA ILE A 804 -35.09 19.15 39.98
C ILE A 804 -35.95 19.78 41.06
N PHE A 805 -36.82 20.70 40.68
CA PHE A 805 -37.94 21.10 41.53
C PHE A 805 -38.79 19.85 41.75
N ARG A 806 -38.70 19.29 42.96
CA ARG A 806 -39.64 18.28 43.44
C ARG A 806 -40.94 18.94 43.88
#